data_AF-A0A166YT62-F1
#
_entry.id   AF-A0A166YT62-F1
#
_cell.length_a   1.000
_cell.length_b   1.000
_cell.length_c   1.000
_cell.angle_alpha   90.00
_cell.angle_beta   90.00
_cell.angle_gamma   90.00
#
_symmetry.space_group_name_H-M   'P 1'
#
loop_
_entity.id
_entity.type
_entity.pdbx_description
1 polymer ?
#
loop_
_entity_poly.entity_id
_entity_poly.type
_entity_poly.pdbx_seq_one_letter_code
_entity_poly.pdbx_strand_id
1 'polypeptide(L)'
;MTALTKKFAATPLVSCVMPTCRRAHYLIQSIEYFNRQSYPNKELVIVYERAEDLPKLLPTQDNIKLVKVPVNASIGYKRSIGTKWSKGVYIAQWDDDDWYSSERLAVQLAPLLKDEADITGLKNHLFFDVWRGQFWAAEKALFDAMFRRGIAGGTLVFSRKYWSEGTLDYRDSSLREDADFMESMIAAGANLVAVDGQFHFVYLRHLNNTWSFVSGKLIQASAWQKVSTPNWFGHDLPFYLDLKETHFSHYDDAPSSHGVLQQLADISCVLHVTHRAQLKRAYELLEKQTVKPVEVIVSHPDELTLKYLNTDLEGVTFVAYEQGTQSTQWFEDKLAAQINCDYVMCWPNSQAWVSRSWLEIQYAYLRRHQLDATGLSQPFFFFPSQQEFWQYIASDNQITAWLHAESLCCTKEFYLQKHRGFNRALGFNIQPHQHLEHFLAFADAQEPVPNTEKDPKWFPYQSKAIRELYSELDIGELIKNVSMAMIFFVTTCLLLIPSWQTEASQVVEGAEQQAFPADFFSQYNPQNALDMIYRLPGFSFENTDSARGFGSNVGNVLINGARPAVKSESLAKVLSRIGASQVHKVNVYRGSKIPLVTSGKVMVADVILIESKTTGVLEGQLTQFDDGSVLPKLALQLSTHWQGWATSVGLEANGTPGYRTAKIRQLNNEEVVSSQEFEALDEKTDNLKLTGQLKQIKGQNEIVLTGKLSSENYLGDTTRYNVSESDMQLGALTRELKVDNDTKNAELGVDWTRNLDDYRWQNMGIFVVEDKQYANDDMTFNTVDKAANVALWRQQELKTELILRSTIEMMQEGDITPRFGIEMTENRMQSSVSIPSSVNKEVTDVNELRAEVFADINYTHTQNLSSEFGLTYEASQIDVEGLNRASQSLSFWKPRWQTSWSPSKSTNLNWLAEHRISQLNFSDFARSVDAGDGRNQSGNTELKPEQTTELSTQYQWYFSKRGNFKVKLYYQWRKDVLEHIAFSDSAGGLANVGDAKFWGSHVEVAFELEPILENALFEVSYEHKNSDFTNPNGRTERLSNYIPDWIWMNFRHDIPKYKSSWGVEYWGDYTEPFYFAHETLLVQGNKRVKGFIESSLINNIKMRFEVTHMNTGRFIRTRTFYQDGLQSGHEIADRTHKAEYRLSVWYRF
;
A
#
# COMPACT_ATOMS: atom_id res chain seq x y z
N MET A 1 14.40 78.37 -4.84
CA MET A 1 13.16 77.98 -4.14
C MET A 1 12.00 77.88 -5.15
N THR A 2 12.17 77.05 -6.18
CA THR A 2 11.26 76.95 -7.34
C THR A 2 11.51 75.61 -8.03
N ALA A 3 11.22 74.52 -7.32
CA ALA A 3 11.31 73.15 -7.86
C ALA A 3 10.38 72.13 -7.16
N LEU A 4 9.82 72.47 -5.99
CA LEU A 4 8.91 71.61 -5.22
C LEU A 4 7.42 71.86 -5.50
N THR A 5 7.08 72.84 -6.34
CA THR A 5 5.71 73.32 -6.58
C THR A 5 5.06 72.80 -7.87
N LYS A 6 5.42 71.60 -8.35
CA LYS A 6 4.84 71.02 -9.59
C LYS A 6 4.57 69.50 -9.59
N LYS A 7 4.49 68.84 -8.43
CA LYS A 7 4.39 67.35 -8.37
C LYS A 7 3.31 66.82 -7.41
N PHE A 8 2.09 67.36 -7.47
CA PHE A 8 0.89 66.70 -6.94
C PHE A 8 -0.27 66.97 -7.90
N ALA A 9 -0.26 66.28 -9.04
CA ALA A 9 -1.51 65.92 -9.71
C ALA A 9 -2.23 64.93 -8.78
N ALA A 10 -3.55 65.05 -8.66
CA ALA A 10 -4.39 64.29 -7.72
C ALA A 10 -3.96 62.81 -7.62
N THR A 11 -3.72 62.33 -6.40
CA THR A 11 -3.42 60.91 -6.15
C THR A 11 -4.48 60.04 -6.82
N PRO A 12 -4.13 59.08 -7.70
CA PRO A 12 -5.12 58.28 -8.41
C PRO A 12 -6.04 57.50 -7.46
N LEU A 13 -7.33 57.38 -7.80
CA LEU A 13 -8.26 56.59 -7.00
C LEU A 13 -7.92 55.09 -7.10
N VAL A 14 -7.85 54.41 -5.97
CA VAL A 14 -7.78 52.94 -5.89
C VAL A 14 -9.10 52.38 -5.37
N SER A 15 -9.60 51.33 -6.00
CA SER A 15 -10.80 50.63 -5.55
C SER A 15 -10.42 49.27 -4.96
N CYS A 16 -10.68 49.09 -3.67
CA CYS A 16 -10.57 47.80 -3.01
C CYS A 16 -11.83 46.99 -3.29
N VAL A 17 -11.70 45.80 -3.87
CA VAL A 17 -12.83 44.92 -4.20
C VAL A 17 -12.87 43.76 -3.20
N MET A 18 -13.92 43.75 -2.36
CA MET A 18 -14.09 42.82 -1.25
C MET A 18 -15.29 41.90 -1.46
N PRO A 19 -15.07 40.67 -1.94
CA PRO A 19 -16.12 39.65 -1.93
C PRO A 19 -16.38 39.19 -0.49
N THR A 20 -17.64 38.98 -0.13
CA THR A 20 -18.01 38.42 1.18
C THR A 20 -19.19 37.44 1.06
N CYS A 21 -19.27 36.48 1.98
CA CYS A 21 -20.38 35.55 2.15
C CYS A 21 -20.34 34.97 3.57
N ARG A 22 -21.41 35.16 4.35
CA ARG A 22 -21.57 34.63 5.72
C ARG A 22 -20.42 34.95 6.70
N ARG A 23 -19.75 36.10 6.53
CA ARG A 23 -18.57 36.52 7.31
C ARG A 23 -18.68 37.96 7.84
N ALA A 24 -19.87 38.36 8.26
CA ALA A 24 -20.14 39.71 8.77
C ALA A 24 -19.18 40.18 9.88
N HIS A 25 -18.62 39.26 10.67
CA HIS A 25 -17.64 39.54 11.72
C HIS A 25 -16.26 39.96 11.18
N TYR A 26 -15.75 39.26 10.16
CA TYR A 26 -14.49 39.63 9.49
C TYR A 26 -14.62 40.94 8.72
N LEU A 27 -15.80 41.18 8.13
CA LEU A 27 -16.09 42.38 7.34
C LEU A 27 -15.87 43.69 8.11
N ILE A 28 -16.31 43.77 9.38
CA ILE A 28 -16.11 44.98 10.21
C ILE A 28 -14.62 45.28 10.38
N GLN A 29 -13.84 44.25 10.73
CA GLN A 29 -12.41 44.41 10.93
C GLN A 29 -11.68 44.77 9.62
N SER A 30 -12.11 44.17 8.51
CA SER A 30 -11.53 44.46 7.20
C SER A 30 -11.86 45.89 6.72
N ILE A 31 -13.01 46.45 7.12
CA ILE A 31 -13.32 47.89 6.94
C ILE A 31 -12.36 48.76 7.77
N GLU A 32 -12.02 48.39 9.01
CA GLU A 32 -11.02 49.12 9.79
C GLU A 32 -9.64 49.08 9.14
N TYR A 33 -9.25 47.92 8.57
CA TYR A 33 -8.02 47.80 7.78
C TYR A 33 -8.02 48.68 6.54
N PHE A 34 -9.17 48.84 5.89
CA PHE A 34 -9.35 49.76 4.80
C PHE A 34 -9.23 51.22 5.28
N ASN A 35 -9.91 51.60 6.36
CA ASN A 35 -9.92 52.98 6.88
C ASN A 35 -8.53 53.46 7.29
N ARG A 36 -7.74 52.59 7.93
CA ARG A 36 -6.39 52.91 8.39
C ARG A 36 -5.33 52.97 7.27
N GLN A 37 -5.68 52.70 6.01
CA GLN A 37 -4.70 52.80 4.93
C GLN A 37 -4.18 54.24 4.78
N SER A 38 -2.85 54.42 4.76
CA SER A 38 -2.18 55.70 4.59
C SER A 38 -2.42 56.35 3.22
N TYR A 39 -2.77 55.53 2.21
CA TYR A 39 -3.15 56.02 0.90
C TYR A 39 -4.51 56.73 0.96
N PRO A 40 -4.60 58.04 0.65
CA PRO A 40 -5.78 58.84 0.97
C PRO A 40 -6.94 58.69 -0.02
N ASN A 41 -6.67 58.51 -1.32
CA ASN A 41 -7.71 58.47 -2.34
C ASN A 41 -8.14 57.03 -2.66
N LYS A 42 -9.03 56.48 -1.83
CA LYS A 42 -9.45 55.07 -1.87
C LYS A 42 -10.96 54.92 -1.72
N GLU A 43 -11.54 53.94 -2.42
CA GLU A 43 -12.91 53.47 -2.20
C GLU A 43 -12.92 51.95 -1.96
N LEU A 44 -13.95 51.46 -1.28
CA LEU A 44 -14.17 50.04 -1.02
C LEU A 44 -15.48 49.58 -1.67
N VAL A 45 -15.42 48.52 -2.46
CA VAL A 45 -16.58 47.89 -3.11
C VAL A 45 -16.81 46.53 -2.47
N ILE A 46 -17.85 46.43 -1.63
CA ILE A 46 -18.23 45.20 -0.94
C ILE A 46 -19.27 44.47 -1.79
N VAL A 47 -18.96 43.22 -2.17
CA VAL A 47 -19.80 42.39 -3.03
C VAL A 47 -20.37 41.24 -2.23
N TYR A 48 -21.69 41.21 -2.06
CA TYR A 48 -22.40 40.31 -1.14
C TYR A 48 -23.62 39.66 -1.80
N GLU A 49 -24.10 38.54 -1.26
CA GLU A 49 -25.22 37.79 -1.85
C GLU A 49 -26.54 38.07 -1.12
N ARG A 50 -26.48 38.11 0.21
CA ARG A 50 -27.65 38.20 1.09
C ARG A 50 -27.46 39.25 2.16
N ALA A 51 -28.57 39.80 2.66
CA ALA A 51 -28.51 40.86 3.68
C ALA A 51 -27.79 40.38 4.96
N GLU A 52 -27.83 39.08 5.25
CA GLU A 52 -27.19 38.44 6.40
C GLU A 52 -25.66 38.32 6.26
N ASP A 53 -25.12 38.51 5.05
CA ASP A 53 -23.66 38.56 4.83
C ASP A 53 -23.06 39.87 5.37
N LEU A 54 -23.90 40.88 5.57
CA LEU A 54 -23.51 42.20 6.06
C LEU A 54 -23.77 42.31 7.57
N PRO A 55 -22.94 43.07 8.31
CA PRO A 55 -23.20 43.36 9.72
C PRO A 55 -24.49 44.18 9.87
N LYS A 56 -25.18 44.00 11.00
CA LYS A 56 -26.48 44.65 11.30
C LYS A 56 -26.42 46.18 11.17
N LEU A 57 -25.26 46.77 11.44
CA LEU A 57 -24.98 48.20 11.28
C LEU A 57 -23.66 48.34 10.53
N LEU A 58 -23.73 48.75 9.26
CA LEU A 58 -22.56 49.18 8.51
C LEU A 58 -22.31 50.67 8.77
N PRO A 59 -21.05 51.11 8.95
CA PRO A 59 -20.74 52.53 9.09
C PRO A 59 -21.08 53.26 7.78
N THR A 60 -21.89 54.32 7.86
CA THR A 60 -22.22 55.17 6.71
C THR A 60 -20.99 55.97 6.31
N GLN A 61 -20.36 55.59 5.19
CA GLN A 61 -19.17 56.25 4.65
C GLN A 61 -19.32 56.45 3.14
N ASP A 62 -19.02 57.65 2.64
CA ASP A 62 -19.19 58.02 1.23
C ASP A 62 -18.25 57.26 0.27
N ASN A 63 -17.20 56.63 0.80
CA ASN A 63 -16.21 55.86 0.05
C ASN A 63 -16.40 54.33 0.17
N ILE A 64 -17.51 53.84 0.73
CA ILE A 64 -17.90 52.43 0.73
C ILE A 64 -19.13 52.22 -0.17
N LYS A 65 -19.07 51.25 -1.07
CA LYS A 65 -20.14 50.89 -1.99
C LYS A 65 -20.53 49.43 -1.81
N LEU A 66 -21.83 49.17 -1.66
CA LEU A 66 -22.38 47.83 -1.55
C LEU A 66 -22.93 47.38 -2.91
N VAL A 67 -22.59 46.15 -3.32
CA VAL A 67 -23.06 45.55 -4.58
C VAL A 67 -23.62 44.17 -4.29
N LYS A 68 -24.93 43.99 -4.51
CA LYS A 68 -25.59 42.71 -4.36
C LYS A 68 -25.45 41.86 -5.63
N VAL A 69 -25.10 40.60 -5.46
CA VAL A 69 -25.02 39.58 -6.54
C VAL A 69 -26.02 38.44 -6.30
N PRO A 70 -26.27 37.56 -7.29
CA PRO A 70 -27.04 36.34 -7.08
C PRO A 70 -26.46 35.46 -5.97
N VAL A 71 -27.33 34.68 -5.33
CA VAL A 71 -26.95 33.72 -4.29
C VAL A 71 -26.10 32.59 -4.89
N ASN A 72 -25.09 32.13 -4.15
CA ASN A 72 -24.07 31.16 -4.53
C ASN A 72 -23.16 31.63 -5.68
N ALA A 73 -23.03 32.93 -5.92
CA ALA A 73 -22.05 33.46 -6.87
C ALA A 73 -20.62 33.09 -6.45
N SER A 74 -19.80 32.64 -7.40
CA SER A 74 -18.40 32.32 -7.13
C SER A 74 -17.59 33.57 -6.70
N ILE A 75 -16.42 33.35 -6.07
CA ILE A 75 -15.54 34.46 -5.69
C ILE A 75 -15.09 35.22 -6.94
N GLY A 76 -14.73 34.53 -8.02
CA GLY A 76 -14.33 35.16 -9.27
C GLY A 76 -15.44 35.99 -9.89
N TYR A 77 -16.68 35.48 -9.92
CA TYR A 77 -17.85 36.28 -10.34
C TYR A 77 -18.00 37.55 -9.50
N LYS A 78 -17.85 37.44 -8.17
CA LYS A 78 -17.92 38.60 -7.27
C LYS A 78 -16.78 39.60 -7.54
N ARG A 79 -15.55 39.14 -7.78
CA ARG A 79 -14.41 40.01 -8.13
C ARG A 79 -14.64 40.72 -9.47
N SER A 80 -15.19 40.05 -10.48
CA SER A 80 -15.60 40.65 -11.76
C SER A 80 -16.64 41.75 -11.57
N ILE A 81 -17.73 41.44 -10.87
CA ILE A 81 -18.80 42.41 -10.61
C ILE A 81 -18.30 43.57 -9.75
N GLY A 82 -17.50 43.32 -8.72
CA GLY A 82 -16.89 44.38 -7.91
C GLY A 82 -15.99 45.30 -8.73
N THR A 83 -15.18 44.72 -9.63
CA THR A 83 -14.32 45.48 -10.55
C THR A 83 -15.14 46.30 -11.54
N LYS A 84 -16.25 45.76 -12.06
CA LYS A 84 -17.20 46.50 -12.91
C LYS A 84 -17.74 47.76 -12.22
N TRP A 85 -18.11 47.64 -10.95
CA TRP A 85 -18.72 48.72 -10.17
C TRP A 85 -17.74 49.69 -9.52
N SER A 86 -16.45 49.43 -9.64
CA SER A 86 -15.34 50.28 -9.19
C SER A 86 -15.13 51.50 -10.09
N LYS A 87 -14.53 52.56 -9.52
CA LYS A 87 -14.19 53.83 -10.18
C LYS A 87 -12.69 54.10 -10.23
N GLY A 88 -11.89 53.34 -9.50
CA GLY A 88 -10.45 53.50 -9.37
C GLY A 88 -9.71 53.27 -10.68
N VAL A 89 -8.59 53.97 -10.85
CA VAL A 89 -7.62 53.72 -11.92
C VAL A 89 -6.82 52.44 -11.62
N TYR A 90 -6.70 52.12 -10.33
CA TYR A 90 -6.13 50.87 -9.83
C TYR A 90 -7.18 50.08 -9.05
N ILE A 91 -7.10 48.75 -9.14
CA ILE A 91 -7.97 47.82 -8.45
C ILE A 91 -7.11 47.03 -7.48
N ALA A 92 -7.51 46.98 -6.21
CA ALA A 92 -6.89 46.15 -5.20
C ALA A 92 -7.84 45.01 -4.81
N GLN A 93 -7.39 43.77 -4.88
CA GLN A 93 -8.11 42.66 -4.29
C GLN A 93 -8.07 42.78 -2.76
N TRP A 94 -9.20 42.54 -2.12
CA TRP A 94 -9.34 42.78 -0.70
C TRP A 94 -10.21 41.72 -0.05
N ASP A 95 -9.58 40.63 0.38
CA ASP A 95 -10.29 39.54 1.04
C ASP A 95 -10.73 39.95 2.45
N ASP A 96 -11.93 39.52 2.84
CA ASP A 96 -12.58 39.98 4.08
C ASP A 96 -11.92 39.40 5.34
N ASP A 97 -11.31 38.22 5.22
CA ASP A 97 -10.71 37.43 6.29
C ASP A 97 -9.22 37.69 6.53
N ASP A 98 -8.48 38.27 5.59
CA ASP A 98 -7.04 38.49 5.73
C ASP A 98 -6.66 39.76 6.51
N TRP A 99 -5.47 39.77 7.12
CA TRP A 99 -4.94 40.94 7.82
C TRP A 99 -4.14 41.84 6.87
N TYR A 100 -4.39 43.16 6.94
CA TYR A 100 -3.65 44.17 6.17
C TYR A 100 -3.12 45.30 7.04
N SER A 101 -1.83 45.66 6.89
CA SER A 101 -1.23 46.81 7.58
C SER A 101 -1.76 48.16 7.06
N SER A 102 -1.58 49.25 7.80
CA SER A 102 -1.90 50.61 7.35
C SER A 102 -1.17 51.08 6.09
N GLU A 103 -0.07 50.42 5.70
CA GLU A 103 0.76 50.87 4.57
C GLU A 103 0.59 50.02 3.30
N ARG A 104 -0.26 48.98 3.32
CA ARG A 104 -0.40 48.02 2.21
C ARG A 104 -0.62 48.72 0.87
N LEU A 105 -1.64 49.58 0.78
CA LEU A 105 -1.98 50.26 -0.47
C LEU A 105 -0.86 51.19 -0.95
N ALA A 106 -0.24 51.95 -0.04
CA ALA A 106 0.85 52.86 -0.40
C ALA A 106 2.08 52.10 -0.95
N VAL A 107 2.42 50.97 -0.33
CA VAL A 107 3.55 50.12 -0.70
C VAL A 107 3.31 49.41 -2.04
N GLN A 108 2.12 48.83 -2.25
CA GLN A 108 1.77 48.18 -3.53
C GLN A 108 1.52 49.17 -4.67
N LEU A 109 1.05 50.39 -4.39
CA LEU A 109 0.86 51.43 -5.42
C LEU A 109 2.16 52.14 -5.79
N ALA A 110 3.20 52.15 -4.95
CA ALA A 110 4.44 52.88 -5.25
C ALA A 110 5.12 52.45 -6.58
N PRO A 111 5.24 51.14 -6.92
CA PRO A 111 5.73 50.72 -8.23
C PRO A 111 4.77 51.06 -9.39
N LEU A 112 3.46 50.98 -9.15
CA LEU A 112 2.42 51.30 -10.13
C LEU A 112 2.38 52.79 -10.50
N LEU A 113 2.66 53.68 -9.55
CA LEU A 113 2.71 55.14 -9.74
C LEU A 113 4.02 55.63 -10.36
N LYS A 114 5.07 54.81 -10.34
CA LYS A 114 6.35 55.08 -11.00
C LYS A 114 6.45 54.46 -12.39
N ASP A 115 5.37 53.83 -12.86
CA ASP A 115 5.33 53.04 -14.10
C ASP A 115 6.38 51.90 -14.12
N GLU A 116 6.78 51.40 -12.95
CA GLU A 116 7.71 50.27 -12.79
C GLU A 116 6.95 48.92 -12.83
N ALA A 117 5.65 48.94 -12.57
CA ALA A 117 4.77 47.77 -12.57
C ALA A 117 3.41 48.12 -13.17
N ASP A 118 2.72 47.10 -13.68
CA ASP A 118 1.30 47.14 -14.04
C ASP A 118 0.42 46.35 -13.05
N ILE A 119 1.05 45.35 -12.41
CA ILE A 119 0.48 44.50 -11.36
C ILE A 119 1.50 44.45 -10.22
N THR A 120 1.04 44.54 -8.99
CA THR A 120 1.81 44.16 -7.81
C THR A 120 1.08 43.09 -7.02
N GLY A 121 1.84 42.21 -6.37
CA GLY A 121 1.30 41.20 -5.45
C GLY A 121 2.27 41.03 -4.29
N LEU A 122 1.75 40.63 -3.13
CA LEU A 122 2.57 40.45 -1.94
C LEU A 122 3.17 39.05 -1.91
N LYS A 123 4.48 38.99 -1.67
CA LYS A 123 5.18 37.76 -1.30
C LYS A 123 5.36 37.77 0.21
N ASN A 124 4.57 36.96 0.93
CA ASN A 124 4.73 36.79 2.37
C ASN A 124 4.50 35.34 2.75
N HIS A 125 5.41 34.77 3.53
CA HIS A 125 5.31 33.38 3.95
C HIS A 125 4.66 33.22 5.33
N LEU A 126 4.10 34.29 5.91
CA LEU A 126 3.52 34.28 7.25
C LEU A 126 2.01 34.02 7.21
N PHE A 127 1.60 33.00 7.97
CA PHE A 127 0.22 32.58 8.17
C PHE A 127 -0.14 32.72 9.64
N PHE A 128 -1.37 33.11 9.94
CA PHE A 128 -1.90 33.04 11.28
C PHE A 128 -3.08 32.08 11.32
N ASP A 129 -2.90 31.00 12.07
CA ASP A 129 -3.92 30.01 12.38
C ASP A 129 -4.75 30.58 13.54
N VAL A 130 -5.90 31.18 13.20
CA VAL A 130 -6.81 31.86 14.13
C VAL A 130 -7.28 30.88 15.21
N TRP A 131 -7.52 29.63 14.81
CA TRP A 131 -7.99 28.58 15.70
C TRP A 131 -6.97 28.20 16.77
N ARG A 132 -5.74 27.93 16.34
CA ARG A 132 -4.66 27.61 17.28
C ARG A 132 -4.11 28.84 18.00
N GLY A 133 -4.44 30.05 17.53
CA GLY A 133 -3.83 31.29 17.99
C GLY A 133 -2.33 31.30 17.73
N GLN A 134 -1.89 30.72 16.60
CA GLN A 134 -0.47 30.44 16.32
C GLN A 134 -0.05 30.97 14.96
N PHE A 135 1.15 31.55 14.91
CA PHE A 135 1.78 31.94 13.66
C PHE A 135 2.64 30.82 13.09
N TRP A 136 2.60 30.70 11.77
CA TRP A 136 3.38 29.75 10.99
C TRP A 136 4.07 30.48 9.83
N ALA A 137 5.34 30.20 9.61
CA ALA A 137 6.09 30.63 8.45
C ALA A 137 6.30 29.43 7.52
N ALA A 138 5.95 29.55 6.25
CA ALA A 138 6.31 28.58 5.23
C ALA A 138 7.73 28.87 4.69
N GLU A 139 8.50 27.83 4.42
CA GLU A 139 9.73 28.01 3.65
C GLU A 139 9.42 28.53 2.24
N LYS A 140 10.39 29.22 1.63
CA LYS A 140 10.20 29.85 0.31
C LYS A 140 9.77 28.84 -0.76
N ALA A 141 10.38 27.66 -0.80
CA ALA A 141 10.06 26.63 -1.79
C ALA A 141 8.63 26.12 -1.64
N LEU A 142 8.19 25.93 -0.39
CA LEU A 142 6.82 25.55 -0.07
C LEU A 142 5.83 26.66 -0.44
N PHE A 143 6.14 27.92 -0.12
CA PHE A 143 5.29 29.04 -0.50
C PHE A 143 5.18 29.20 -2.03
N ASP A 144 6.28 29.03 -2.76
CA ASP A 144 6.30 29.09 -4.22
C ASP A 144 5.55 27.89 -4.86
N ALA A 145 5.44 26.75 -4.16
CA ALA A 145 4.62 25.61 -4.58
C ALA A 145 3.12 25.83 -4.30
N MET A 146 2.79 26.50 -3.19
CA MET A 146 1.42 26.83 -2.80
C MET A 146 0.81 27.96 -3.65
N PHE A 147 1.62 28.96 -3.98
CA PHE A 147 1.15 30.19 -4.62
C PHE A 147 1.81 30.41 -5.96
N ARG A 148 0.98 30.65 -6.99
CA ARG A 148 1.47 30.87 -8.35
C ARG A 148 2.44 32.05 -8.38
N ARG A 149 3.65 31.83 -8.91
CA ARG A 149 4.77 32.82 -8.95
C ARG A 149 5.21 33.32 -7.57
N GLY A 150 4.86 32.61 -6.49
CA GLY A 150 5.17 33.03 -5.12
C GLY A 150 4.45 34.32 -4.70
N ILE A 151 3.22 34.52 -5.19
CA ILE A 151 2.37 35.68 -4.90
C ILE A 151 1.08 35.20 -4.21
N ALA A 152 0.76 35.78 -3.05
CA ALA A 152 -0.55 35.56 -2.44
C ALA A 152 -1.64 36.18 -3.34
N GLY A 153 -2.43 35.35 -4.03
CA GLY A 153 -3.32 35.79 -5.10
C GLY A 153 -4.35 36.83 -4.66
N GLY A 154 -4.95 36.68 -3.48
CA GLY A 154 -5.88 37.65 -2.87
C GLY A 154 -5.28 39.04 -2.58
N THR A 155 -3.97 39.23 -2.78
CA THR A 155 -3.29 40.51 -2.52
C THR A 155 -3.05 41.39 -3.74
N LEU A 156 -3.45 40.96 -4.94
CA LEU A 156 -3.12 41.64 -6.18
C LEU A 156 -3.63 43.09 -6.23
N VAL A 157 -2.78 44.02 -6.69
CA VAL A 157 -3.15 45.39 -7.06
C VAL A 157 -2.73 45.63 -8.49
N PHE A 158 -3.65 46.01 -9.37
CA PHE A 158 -3.39 46.13 -10.81
C PHE A 158 -4.04 47.36 -11.44
N SER A 159 -3.51 47.80 -12.57
CA SER A 159 -4.14 48.87 -13.36
C SER A 159 -5.43 48.39 -14.00
N ARG A 160 -6.52 49.14 -13.82
CA ARG A 160 -7.85 48.80 -14.34
C ARG A 160 -7.87 48.56 -15.86
N LYS A 161 -6.91 49.13 -16.61
CA LYS A 161 -6.78 48.92 -18.06
C LYS A 161 -6.60 47.44 -18.47
N TYR A 162 -6.13 46.58 -17.56
CA TYR A 162 -6.00 45.13 -17.77
C TYR A 162 -7.23 44.34 -17.34
N TRP A 163 -8.37 45.00 -17.13
CA TRP A 163 -9.64 44.33 -16.92
C TRP A 163 -10.66 44.78 -17.96
N SER A 164 -11.32 43.81 -18.59
CA SER A 164 -12.41 44.03 -19.53
C SER A 164 -13.46 42.94 -19.34
N GLU A 165 -14.69 43.36 -19.03
CA GLU A 165 -15.81 42.46 -18.71
C GLU A 165 -15.94 41.34 -19.76
N GLY A 166 -15.91 40.08 -19.30
CA GLY A 166 -16.06 38.89 -20.13
C GLY A 166 -14.96 38.61 -21.15
N THR A 167 -13.87 39.40 -21.17
CA THR A 167 -12.75 39.22 -22.12
C THR A 167 -11.42 39.03 -21.40
N LEU A 168 -11.03 40.00 -20.55
CA LEU A 168 -9.89 39.88 -19.66
C LEU A 168 -10.44 40.06 -18.24
N ASP A 169 -10.98 38.98 -17.71
CA ASP A 169 -11.81 38.97 -16.50
C ASP A 169 -11.49 37.73 -15.63
N TYR A 170 -11.95 37.74 -14.38
CA TYR A 170 -11.86 36.58 -13.49
C TYR A 170 -12.69 35.41 -14.02
N ARG A 171 -12.21 34.19 -13.79
CA ARG A 171 -13.00 32.98 -14.05
C ARG A 171 -14.13 32.88 -13.04
N ASP A 172 -15.28 32.35 -13.46
CA ASP A 172 -16.40 32.03 -12.55
C ASP A 172 -16.06 30.77 -11.72
N SER A 173 -15.12 30.93 -10.79
CA SER A 173 -14.59 29.91 -9.87
C SER A 173 -14.33 30.54 -8.51
N SER A 174 -14.38 29.73 -7.46
CA SER A 174 -14.01 30.14 -6.09
C SER A 174 -12.63 29.64 -5.66
N LEU A 175 -11.90 28.99 -6.57
CA LEU A 175 -10.54 28.51 -6.34
C LEU A 175 -9.67 28.94 -7.52
N ARG A 176 -8.53 29.57 -7.21
CA ARG A 176 -7.50 30.04 -8.16
C ARG A 176 -7.95 31.11 -9.16
N GLU A 177 -9.09 31.75 -8.95
CA GLU A 177 -9.61 32.79 -9.85
C GLU A 177 -8.66 33.99 -9.96
N ASP A 178 -7.97 34.31 -8.86
CA ASP A 178 -6.98 35.37 -8.73
C ASP A 178 -5.67 35.07 -9.48
N ALA A 179 -5.14 33.86 -9.31
CA ALA A 179 -3.92 33.38 -9.94
C ALA A 179 -4.09 33.23 -11.45
N ASP A 180 -5.22 32.68 -11.89
CA ASP A 180 -5.52 32.53 -13.31
C ASP A 180 -5.74 33.91 -13.98
N PHE A 181 -6.35 34.87 -13.27
CA PHE A 181 -6.49 36.24 -13.77
C PHE A 181 -5.14 36.98 -13.84
N MET A 182 -4.27 36.82 -12.83
CA MET A 182 -2.90 37.36 -12.87
C MET A 182 -2.13 36.87 -14.09
N GLU A 183 -2.16 35.57 -14.38
CA GLU A 183 -1.48 35.03 -15.58
C GLU A 183 -2.09 35.57 -16.87
N SER A 184 -3.41 35.80 -16.90
CA SER A 184 -4.09 36.39 -18.05
C SER A 184 -3.66 37.84 -18.30
N MET A 185 -3.52 38.66 -17.25
CA MET A 185 -3.01 40.02 -17.37
C MET A 185 -1.54 40.05 -17.82
N ILE A 186 -0.70 39.14 -17.31
CA ILE A 186 0.71 39.01 -17.74
C ILE A 186 0.79 38.60 -19.21
N ALA A 187 -0.05 37.65 -19.65
CA ALA A 187 -0.13 37.25 -21.05
C ALA A 187 -0.58 38.40 -21.97
N ALA A 188 -1.39 39.33 -21.45
CA ALA A 188 -1.78 40.57 -22.13
C ALA A 188 -0.68 41.67 -22.09
N GLY A 189 0.50 41.37 -21.57
CA GLY A 189 1.67 42.25 -21.57
C GLY A 189 1.91 43.02 -20.28
N ALA A 190 1.15 42.76 -19.21
CA ALA A 190 1.35 43.45 -17.93
C ALA A 190 2.65 43.01 -17.23
N ASN A 191 3.38 43.98 -16.69
CA ASN A 191 4.55 43.70 -15.83
C ASN A 191 4.13 43.47 -14.37
N LEU A 192 4.47 42.30 -13.81
CA LEU A 192 4.23 41.94 -12.41
C LEU A 192 5.47 42.25 -11.55
N VAL A 193 5.27 42.99 -10.46
CA VAL A 193 6.29 43.19 -9.41
C VAL A 193 5.83 42.54 -8.11
N ALA A 194 6.63 41.58 -7.61
CA ALA A 194 6.46 41.02 -6.28
C ALA A 194 6.94 42.04 -5.23
N VAL A 195 6.06 42.44 -4.33
CA VAL A 195 6.37 43.36 -3.23
C VAL A 195 6.49 42.56 -1.94
N ASP A 196 7.47 42.89 -1.10
CA ASP A 196 7.65 42.21 0.18
C ASP A 196 6.43 42.45 1.09
N GLY A 197 5.75 41.36 1.44
CA GLY A 197 4.54 41.40 2.25
C GLY A 197 4.78 41.17 3.74
N GLN A 198 6.02 40.95 4.20
CA GLN A 198 6.33 40.52 5.57
C GLN A 198 5.67 41.39 6.65
N PHE A 199 5.58 42.71 6.42
CA PHE A 199 4.98 43.68 7.35
C PHE A 199 3.60 44.18 6.93
N HIS A 200 3.08 43.72 5.79
CA HIS A 200 1.94 44.34 5.13
C HIS A 200 0.71 43.46 4.97
N PHE A 201 0.88 42.14 5.13
CA PHE A 201 -0.14 41.13 4.95
C PHE A 201 0.08 39.97 5.90
N VAL A 202 -0.97 39.32 6.39
CA VAL A 202 -0.86 37.98 7.01
C VAL A 202 -1.99 37.15 6.43
N TYR A 203 -1.63 35.98 5.90
CA TYR A 203 -2.63 35.05 5.36
C TYR A 203 -3.34 34.38 6.53
N LEU A 204 -4.63 34.65 6.70
CA LEU A 204 -5.40 34.09 7.81
C LEU A 204 -5.97 32.72 7.47
N ARG A 205 -5.83 31.82 8.45
CA ARG A 205 -6.36 30.46 8.38
C ARG A 205 -7.42 30.27 9.45
N HIS A 206 -8.60 29.89 9.01
CA HIS A 206 -9.78 29.63 9.81
C HIS A 206 -10.63 28.51 9.19
N LEU A 207 -11.57 27.99 9.96
CA LEU A 207 -12.35 26.78 9.64
C LEU A 207 -13.13 26.89 8.30
N ASN A 208 -13.51 28.11 7.92
CA ASN A 208 -14.35 28.40 6.75
C ASN A 208 -13.59 28.95 5.52
N ASN A 209 -12.27 28.76 5.38
CA ASN A 209 -11.56 29.21 4.18
C ASN A 209 -11.96 28.37 2.95
N THR A 210 -12.05 28.99 1.78
CA THR A 210 -12.42 28.33 0.52
C THR A 210 -11.38 27.31 0.05
N TRP A 211 -10.09 27.59 0.27
CA TRP A 211 -9.01 26.63 0.11
C TRP A 211 -8.62 26.11 1.50
N SER A 212 -8.96 24.85 1.82
CA SER A 212 -8.81 24.30 3.18
C SER A 212 -7.54 23.46 3.33
N PHE A 213 -6.67 23.85 4.26
CA PHE A 213 -5.51 23.10 4.70
C PHE A 213 -5.06 23.55 6.10
N VAL A 214 -4.23 22.72 6.74
CA VAL A 214 -3.69 22.96 8.08
C VAL A 214 -2.25 23.46 7.98
N SER A 215 -2.01 24.69 8.45
CA SER A 215 -0.65 25.23 8.60
C SER A 215 0.18 24.28 9.47
N GLY A 216 1.37 23.89 8.98
CA GLY A 216 2.21 22.88 9.62
C GLY A 216 2.09 21.47 9.04
N LYS A 217 1.11 21.17 8.18
CA LYS A 217 0.88 19.81 7.65
C LYS A 217 0.75 19.70 6.12
N LEU A 218 0.48 20.79 5.39
CA LEU A 218 0.26 20.77 3.94
C LEU A 218 1.57 20.57 3.14
N ILE A 219 1.53 19.72 2.09
CA ILE A 219 2.59 19.38 1.11
C ILE A 219 3.83 18.75 1.76
N GLN A 220 4.46 19.44 2.71
CA GLN A 220 5.66 19.01 3.41
C GLN A 220 5.68 19.63 4.82
N ALA A 221 5.33 18.84 5.84
CA ALA A 221 5.26 19.31 7.23
C ALA A 221 6.58 19.93 7.74
N SER A 222 7.74 19.40 7.30
CA SER A 222 9.06 19.88 7.69
C SER A 222 9.42 21.27 7.15
N ALA A 223 8.72 21.75 6.11
CA ALA A 223 8.93 23.07 5.50
C ALA A 223 8.08 24.18 6.14
N TRP A 224 7.38 23.87 7.24
CA TRP A 224 6.65 24.83 8.06
C TRP A 224 7.38 25.09 9.38
N GLN A 225 7.45 26.35 9.78
CA GLN A 225 8.06 26.74 11.05
C GLN A 225 7.06 27.51 11.89
N LYS A 226 6.84 27.06 13.14
CA LYS A 226 6.05 27.83 14.10
C LYS A 226 6.85 29.05 14.53
N VAL A 227 6.25 30.23 14.46
CA VAL A 227 6.91 31.49 14.81
C VAL A 227 6.12 32.23 15.89
N SER A 228 6.81 33.09 16.66
CA SER A 228 6.18 33.91 17.68
C SER A 228 5.30 35.00 17.05
N THR A 229 4.27 35.43 17.77
CA THR A 229 3.43 36.57 17.39
C THR A 229 4.29 37.80 17.06
N PRO A 230 4.19 38.37 15.84
CA PRO A 230 4.90 39.59 15.51
C PRO A 230 4.41 40.78 16.35
N ASN A 231 5.34 41.61 16.85
CA ASN A 231 5.02 42.75 17.69
C ASN A 231 4.04 43.75 17.03
N TRP A 232 4.14 43.91 15.71
CA TRP A 232 3.26 44.80 14.92
C TRP A 232 1.84 44.26 14.71
N PHE A 233 1.62 42.96 14.92
CA PHE A 233 0.29 42.35 14.87
C PHE A 233 -0.45 42.47 16.21
N GLY A 234 0.28 42.75 17.30
CA GLY A 234 -0.23 42.68 18.67
C GLY A 234 -1.46 43.55 18.96
N HIS A 235 -1.65 44.67 18.26
CA HIS A 235 -2.83 45.53 18.42
C HIS A 235 -4.13 44.85 17.92
N ASP A 236 -4.03 44.03 16.87
CA ASP A 236 -5.19 43.39 16.22
C ASP A 236 -5.37 41.93 16.69
N LEU A 237 -4.39 41.36 17.39
CA LEU A 237 -4.48 40.01 17.97
C LEU A 237 -5.70 39.80 18.87
N PRO A 238 -6.08 40.74 19.78
CA PRO A 238 -7.25 40.56 20.63
C PRO A 238 -8.54 40.31 19.86
N PHE A 239 -8.72 40.92 18.68
CA PHE A 239 -9.89 40.67 17.82
C PHE A 239 -9.96 39.22 17.36
N TYR A 240 -8.85 38.64 16.91
CA TYR A 240 -8.83 37.26 16.45
C TYR A 240 -8.91 36.24 17.59
N LEU A 241 -8.41 36.59 18.77
CA LEU A 241 -8.59 35.79 19.99
C LEU A 241 -10.04 35.87 20.49
N ASP A 242 -10.69 37.03 20.42
CA ASP A 242 -12.11 37.21 20.75
C ASP A 242 -13.02 36.48 19.75
N LEU A 243 -12.67 36.47 18.46
CA LEU A 243 -13.34 35.64 17.43
C LEU A 243 -13.25 34.15 17.76
N LYS A 244 -12.10 33.70 18.24
CA LYS A 244 -11.92 32.34 18.73
C LYS A 244 -12.84 32.10 19.92
N GLU A 245 -12.86 32.98 20.92
CA GLU A 245 -13.69 32.83 22.13
C GLU A 245 -15.20 32.92 21.85
N THR A 246 -15.64 33.81 20.96
CA THR A 246 -17.07 34.01 20.62
C THR A 246 -17.65 32.90 19.74
N HIS A 247 -16.85 32.22 18.93
CA HIS A 247 -17.28 30.99 18.23
C HIS A 247 -17.60 29.86 19.22
N PHE A 248 -16.98 29.88 20.41
CA PHE A 248 -17.23 28.93 21.50
C PHE A 248 -18.25 29.43 22.55
N SER A 249 -18.50 30.73 22.67
CA SER A 249 -19.43 31.26 23.67
C SER A 249 -20.88 30.85 23.43
N HIS A 250 -21.23 30.40 22.21
CA HIS A 250 -22.52 29.78 21.91
C HIS A 250 -22.68 28.37 22.52
N TYR A 251 -21.59 27.79 23.04
CA TYR A 251 -21.56 26.55 23.81
C TYR A 251 -21.44 26.78 25.34
N ASP A 252 -21.19 28.03 25.77
CA ASP A 252 -21.07 28.45 27.17
C ASP A 252 -22.41 28.85 27.84
N ASP A 253 -23.56 28.66 27.18
CA ASP A 253 -24.89 28.67 27.85
C ASP A 253 -25.13 27.39 28.70
N ALA A 254 -24.06 26.68 29.04
CA ALA A 254 -23.99 25.90 30.27
C ALA A 254 -23.86 26.89 31.45
N PRO A 255 -24.79 26.90 32.41
CA PRO A 255 -24.79 27.88 33.49
C PRO A 255 -23.44 27.84 34.21
N SER A 256 -22.87 29.03 34.43
CA SER A 256 -21.67 29.28 35.23
C SER A 256 -21.50 28.24 36.34
N SER A 257 -20.53 27.34 36.14
CA SER A 257 -20.26 26.14 36.91
C SER A 257 -19.58 26.41 38.26
N HIS A 258 -19.91 27.51 38.93
CA HIS A 258 -19.28 27.87 40.21
C HIS A 258 -20.26 28.01 41.39
N GLY A 259 -21.56 27.69 41.22
CA GLY A 259 -22.54 27.93 42.29
C GLY A 259 -23.54 26.84 42.66
N VAL A 260 -23.85 25.83 41.82
CA VAL A 260 -25.09 25.03 42.03
C VAL A 260 -24.92 23.50 42.03
N LEU A 261 -23.73 22.93 41.77
CA LEU A 261 -23.55 21.46 41.81
C LEU A 261 -23.09 20.95 43.18
N GLN A 262 -23.83 21.26 44.26
CA GLN A 262 -23.52 20.75 45.61
C GLN A 262 -24.41 19.60 46.10
N GLN A 263 -25.24 19.01 45.24
CA GLN A 263 -25.88 17.71 45.51
C GLN A 263 -25.87 16.87 44.23
N LEU A 264 -24.75 16.18 44.01
CA LEU A 264 -24.71 15.01 43.12
C LEU A 264 -25.53 13.90 43.78
N ALA A 265 -26.47 13.32 43.04
CA ALA A 265 -27.22 12.15 43.49
C ALA A 265 -26.30 10.92 43.50
N ASP A 266 -26.61 9.94 44.34
CA ASP A 266 -25.84 8.71 44.46
C ASP A 266 -25.82 7.96 43.10
N ILE A 267 -24.66 7.40 42.71
CA ILE A 267 -24.47 6.66 41.45
C ILE A 267 -23.93 5.27 41.75
N SER A 268 -24.56 4.24 41.17
CA SER A 268 -24.06 2.87 41.19
C SER A 268 -23.18 2.61 39.96
N CYS A 269 -21.96 2.11 40.15
CA CYS A 269 -21.08 1.70 39.05
C CYS A 269 -21.11 0.19 38.87
N VAL A 270 -21.45 -0.29 37.68
CA VAL A 270 -21.44 -1.71 37.33
C VAL A 270 -20.21 -2.01 36.48
N LEU A 271 -19.37 -2.94 36.94
CA LEU A 271 -18.15 -3.40 36.28
C LEU A 271 -18.25 -4.88 35.92
N HIS A 272 -17.74 -5.27 34.76
CA HIS A 272 -17.55 -6.67 34.40
C HIS A 272 -16.05 -6.99 34.30
N VAL A 273 -15.62 -8.06 34.97
CA VAL A 273 -14.20 -8.43 35.05
C VAL A 273 -14.00 -9.92 34.80
N THR A 274 -13.11 -10.27 33.87
CA THR A 274 -12.73 -11.65 33.57
C THR A 274 -11.36 -12.04 34.12
N HIS A 275 -10.50 -11.06 34.47
CA HIS A 275 -9.17 -11.31 35.04
C HIS A 275 -8.80 -10.32 36.18
N ARG A 276 -7.97 -10.74 37.15
CA ARG A 276 -7.65 -9.92 38.33
C ARG A 276 -6.99 -8.56 38.02
N ALA A 277 -6.18 -8.49 36.97
CA ALA A 277 -5.48 -7.25 36.59
C ALA A 277 -6.45 -6.13 36.15
N GLN A 278 -7.58 -6.50 35.54
CA GLN A 278 -8.64 -5.60 35.13
C GLN A 278 -9.31 -4.91 36.34
N LEU A 279 -9.59 -5.69 37.39
CA LEU A 279 -10.17 -5.17 38.63
C LEU A 279 -9.24 -4.15 39.30
N LYS A 280 -7.94 -4.46 39.41
CA LYS A 280 -6.95 -3.54 40.00
C LYS A 280 -6.90 -2.20 39.25
N ARG A 281 -6.88 -2.26 37.92
CA ARG A 281 -6.85 -1.07 37.05
C ARG A 281 -8.13 -0.25 37.15
N ALA A 282 -9.30 -0.90 37.16
CA ALA A 282 -10.58 -0.22 37.33
C ALA A 282 -10.62 0.57 38.64
N TYR A 283 -10.09 0.00 39.73
CA TYR A 283 -9.99 0.71 41.01
C TYR A 283 -9.06 1.91 40.98
N GLU A 284 -7.86 1.77 40.42
CA GLU A 284 -6.91 2.89 40.27
C GLU A 284 -7.49 4.04 39.44
N LEU A 285 -8.44 3.74 38.54
CA LEU A 285 -9.15 4.73 37.72
C LEU A 285 -10.33 5.35 38.46
N LEU A 286 -11.11 4.55 39.20
CA LEU A 286 -12.22 5.04 40.04
C LEU A 286 -11.73 5.98 41.15
N GLU A 287 -10.55 5.70 41.73
CA GLU A 287 -9.94 6.58 42.73
C GLU A 287 -9.61 7.98 42.19
N LYS A 288 -9.39 8.11 40.88
CA LYS A 288 -8.99 9.35 40.21
C LYS A 288 -10.18 10.17 39.68
N GLN A 289 -11.41 9.66 39.80
CA GLN A 289 -12.63 10.37 39.38
C GLN A 289 -13.03 11.45 40.40
N THR A 290 -13.60 12.56 39.93
CA THR A 290 -14.12 13.62 40.83
C THR A 290 -15.41 13.21 41.52
N VAL A 291 -16.24 12.43 40.84
CA VAL A 291 -17.46 11.85 41.41
C VAL A 291 -17.19 10.37 41.64
N LYS A 292 -17.13 9.97 42.91
CA LYS A 292 -16.96 8.56 43.28
C LYS A 292 -18.34 7.89 43.32
N PRO A 293 -18.50 6.70 42.70
CA PRO A 293 -19.74 5.96 42.84
C PRO A 293 -19.94 5.58 44.31
N VAL A 294 -21.19 5.57 44.75
CA VAL A 294 -21.58 5.25 46.13
C VAL A 294 -21.54 3.75 46.37
N GLU A 295 -21.78 2.95 45.31
CA GLU A 295 -21.56 1.51 45.31
C GLU A 295 -20.97 1.03 43.98
N VAL A 296 -20.18 -0.02 44.06
CA VAL A 296 -19.55 -0.65 42.88
C VAL A 296 -19.95 -2.12 42.84
N ILE A 297 -20.64 -2.51 41.77
CA ILE A 297 -21.09 -3.88 41.56
C ILE A 297 -20.15 -4.52 40.54
N VAL A 298 -19.37 -5.50 40.98
CA VAL A 298 -18.39 -6.19 40.13
C VAL A 298 -18.91 -7.57 39.79
N SER A 299 -19.21 -7.79 38.52
CA SER A 299 -19.52 -9.12 38.03
C SER A 299 -18.27 -9.86 37.54
N HIS A 300 -18.12 -11.12 37.93
CA HIS A 300 -16.96 -11.94 37.60
C HIS A 300 -17.30 -13.44 37.50
N PRO A 301 -16.52 -14.25 36.76
CA PRO A 301 -16.74 -15.69 36.72
C PRO A 301 -16.43 -16.34 38.07
N ASP A 302 -17.17 -17.40 38.46
CA ASP A 302 -17.06 -18.11 39.75
C ASP A 302 -15.66 -18.68 40.00
N GLU A 303 -14.98 -19.09 38.93
CA GLU A 303 -13.61 -19.62 38.96
C GLU A 303 -12.58 -18.54 39.34
N LEU A 304 -12.91 -17.26 39.12
CA LEU A 304 -12.08 -16.14 39.52
C LEU A 304 -12.18 -15.94 41.03
N THR A 305 -11.31 -16.63 41.78
CA THR A 305 -11.26 -16.50 43.24
C THR A 305 -10.77 -15.08 43.61
N LEU A 306 -11.62 -14.23 44.18
CA LEU A 306 -11.27 -12.84 44.57
C LEU A 306 -10.96 -12.67 46.07
N LYS A 307 -10.89 -13.77 46.84
CA LYS A 307 -10.77 -13.84 48.32
C LYS A 307 -9.61 -13.08 49.00
N TYR A 308 -8.71 -12.43 48.25
CA TYR A 308 -7.51 -11.77 48.78
C TYR A 308 -7.33 -10.32 48.29
N LEU A 309 -8.33 -9.73 47.65
CA LEU A 309 -8.28 -8.32 47.29
C LEU A 309 -8.74 -7.49 48.48
N ASN A 310 -7.77 -6.96 49.23
CA ASN A 310 -8.00 -5.94 50.23
C ASN A 310 -8.17 -4.61 49.48
N THR A 311 -9.40 -4.12 49.36
CA THR A 311 -9.73 -2.86 48.67
C THR A 311 -10.27 -1.86 49.68
N ASP A 312 -9.68 -0.67 49.76
CA ASP A 312 -10.05 0.40 50.70
C ASP A 312 -11.36 1.16 50.31
N LEU A 313 -12.12 0.62 49.34
CA LEU A 313 -13.40 1.17 48.91
C LEU A 313 -14.54 0.49 49.67
N GLU A 314 -15.22 1.24 50.54
CA GLU A 314 -16.49 0.81 51.15
C GLU A 314 -17.58 0.68 50.06
N GLY A 315 -18.41 -0.37 50.11
CA GLY A 315 -19.60 -0.52 49.24
C GLY A 315 -19.41 -1.31 47.94
N VAL A 316 -18.41 -2.21 47.86
CA VAL A 316 -18.25 -3.12 46.71
C VAL A 316 -19.03 -4.42 46.89
N THR A 317 -19.86 -4.76 45.91
CA THR A 317 -20.61 -6.02 45.85
C THR A 317 -20.09 -6.89 44.70
N PHE A 318 -19.61 -8.08 45.00
CA PHE A 318 -19.17 -9.05 44.00
C PHE A 318 -20.31 -10.00 43.62
N VAL A 319 -20.59 -10.11 42.32
CA VAL A 319 -21.64 -10.96 41.77
C VAL A 319 -21.00 -12.00 40.86
N ALA A 320 -20.82 -13.19 41.40
CA ALA A 320 -20.15 -14.30 40.74
C ALA A 320 -21.11 -15.05 39.79
N TYR A 321 -20.61 -15.57 38.65
CA TYR A 321 -21.39 -16.34 37.67
C TYR A 321 -20.63 -17.55 37.10
N GLU A 322 -21.35 -18.64 36.77
CA GLU A 322 -20.75 -19.84 36.15
C GLU A 322 -20.30 -19.58 34.71
N GLN A 323 -19.05 -19.98 34.38
CA GLN A 323 -18.45 -19.74 33.07
C GLN A 323 -19.18 -20.55 31.98
N GLY A 324 -19.65 -19.89 30.91
CA GLY A 324 -20.37 -20.53 29.79
C GLY A 324 -21.90 -20.55 29.92
N THR A 325 -22.49 -19.99 30.99
CA THR A 325 -23.94 -19.83 31.12
C THR A 325 -24.48 -18.85 30.08
N GLN A 326 -25.47 -19.22 29.25
CA GLN A 326 -26.17 -18.26 28.38
C GLN A 326 -26.99 -17.28 29.24
N SER A 327 -26.40 -16.10 29.43
CA SER A 327 -26.86 -15.01 30.26
C SER A 327 -27.84 -14.11 29.50
N THR A 328 -29.14 -14.37 29.57
CA THR A 328 -30.09 -13.32 29.14
C THR A 328 -31.30 -13.16 30.06
N GLN A 329 -31.40 -13.90 31.16
CA GLN A 329 -32.52 -13.69 32.11
C GLN A 329 -32.13 -13.80 33.59
N TRP A 330 -31.47 -14.88 34.02
CA TRP A 330 -31.19 -15.07 35.45
C TRP A 330 -30.05 -14.17 36.00
N PHE A 331 -29.04 -13.90 35.17
CA PHE A 331 -27.88 -13.09 35.52
C PHE A 331 -28.20 -11.59 35.65
N GLU A 332 -29.08 -11.09 34.79
CA GLU A 332 -29.44 -9.68 34.70
C GLU A 332 -30.34 -9.24 35.86
N ASP A 333 -31.28 -10.09 36.30
CA ASP A 333 -32.15 -9.83 37.44
C ASP A 333 -31.38 -9.72 38.77
N LYS A 334 -30.32 -10.53 38.95
CA LYS A 334 -29.46 -10.43 40.14
C LYS A 334 -28.67 -9.13 40.16
N LEU A 335 -28.15 -8.70 39.01
CA LEU A 335 -27.34 -7.50 38.90
C LEU A 335 -28.20 -6.24 39.06
N ALA A 336 -29.39 -6.25 38.46
CA ALA A 336 -30.46 -5.26 38.65
C ALA A 336 -30.91 -5.14 40.12
N ALA A 337 -31.02 -6.25 40.86
CA ALA A 337 -31.44 -6.27 42.26
C ALA A 337 -30.40 -5.69 43.24
N GLN A 338 -29.13 -5.57 42.84
CA GLN A 338 -28.06 -5.00 43.67
C GLN A 338 -27.94 -3.48 43.52
N ILE A 339 -28.59 -2.87 42.53
CA ILE A 339 -28.51 -1.43 42.29
C ILE A 339 -29.43 -0.69 43.27
N ASN A 340 -28.84 0.14 44.11
CA ASN A 340 -29.51 0.92 45.14
C ASN A 340 -29.69 2.38 44.74
N CYS A 341 -28.87 2.93 43.84
CA CYS A 341 -28.93 4.35 43.46
C CYS A 341 -29.86 4.64 42.27
N ASP A 342 -30.32 5.89 42.14
CA ASP A 342 -31.26 6.33 41.09
C ASP A 342 -30.63 6.45 39.70
N TYR A 343 -29.29 6.46 39.61
CA TYR A 343 -28.53 6.51 38.36
C TYR A 343 -27.45 5.43 38.33
N VAL A 344 -27.25 4.83 37.17
CA VAL A 344 -26.37 3.68 36.94
C VAL A 344 -25.37 4.02 35.86
N MET A 345 -24.09 3.83 36.18
CA MET A 345 -23.00 3.84 35.22
C MET A 345 -22.62 2.40 34.88
N CYS A 346 -22.80 2.01 33.62
CA CYS A 346 -22.31 0.75 33.08
C CYS A 346 -20.90 0.95 32.53
N TRP A 347 -19.92 0.30 33.17
CA TRP A 347 -18.53 0.31 32.76
C TRP A 347 -18.11 -1.13 32.39
N PRO A 348 -18.44 -1.59 31.18
CA PRO A 348 -18.32 -3.01 30.82
C PRO A 348 -16.88 -3.47 30.60
N ASN A 349 -15.95 -2.54 30.36
CA ASN A 349 -14.55 -2.87 30.16
C ASN A 349 -13.61 -1.97 30.99
N SER A 350 -12.92 -2.58 31.96
CA SER A 350 -11.87 -1.96 32.79
C SER A 350 -10.68 -1.34 32.03
N GLN A 351 -10.55 -1.60 30.73
CA GLN A 351 -9.54 -1.00 29.85
C GLN A 351 -9.93 0.39 29.34
N ALA A 352 -11.22 0.77 29.39
CA ALA A 352 -11.70 2.05 28.89
C ALA A 352 -11.31 3.21 29.82
N TRP A 353 -10.85 4.34 29.25
CA TRP A 353 -10.48 5.53 30.00
C TRP A 353 -11.67 6.51 30.05
N VAL A 354 -12.11 6.87 31.25
CA VAL A 354 -13.17 7.87 31.47
C VAL A 354 -12.53 9.09 32.09
N SER A 355 -12.63 10.24 31.41
CA SER A 355 -12.00 11.48 31.88
C SER A 355 -12.74 12.04 33.10
N ARG A 356 -11.99 12.77 33.94
CA ARG A 356 -12.48 13.35 35.20
C ARG A 356 -13.77 14.17 35.04
N SER A 357 -13.92 14.92 33.94
CA SER A 357 -15.10 15.78 33.69
C SER A 357 -16.24 15.07 32.94
N TRP A 358 -16.00 13.89 32.39
CA TRP A 358 -16.97 13.22 31.53
C TRP A 358 -18.23 12.79 32.28
N LEU A 359 -18.08 12.19 33.46
CA LEU A 359 -19.20 11.65 34.24
C LEU A 359 -20.14 12.77 34.72
N GLU A 360 -19.58 13.91 35.10
CA GLU A 360 -20.34 15.11 35.51
C GLU A 360 -21.16 15.68 34.36
N ILE A 361 -20.59 15.74 33.16
CA ILE A 361 -21.26 16.24 31.96
C ILE A 361 -22.41 15.33 31.55
N GLN A 362 -22.20 14.02 31.52
CA GLN A 362 -23.24 13.06 31.13
C GLN A 362 -24.40 13.02 32.13
N TYR A 363 -24.09 13.03 33.42
CA TYR A 363 -25.10 13.13 34.48
C TYR A 363 -25.87 14.46 34.42
N ALA A 364 -25.17 15.59 34.28
CA ALA A 364 -25.80 16.90 34.17
C ALA A 364 -26.70 16.98 32.93
N TYR A 365 -26.28 16.36 31.82
CA TYR A 365 -27.04 16.29 30.58
C TYR A 365 -28.30 15.42 30.71
N LEU A 366 -28.18 14.19 31.23
CA LEU A 366 -29.32 13.31 31.53
C LEU A 366 -30.37 14.03 32.37
N ARG A 367 -29.92 14.67 33.46
CA ARG A 367 -30.80 15.35 34.40
C ARG A 367 -31.43 16.61 33.80
N ARG A 368 -30.65 17.42 33.08
CA ARG A 368 -31.12 18.68 32.46
C ARG A 368 -32.15 18.41 31.36
N HIS A 369 -31.96 17.33 30.59
CA HIS A 369 -32.79 16.99 29.45
C HIS A 369 -33.82 15.90 29.74
N GLN A 370 -33.93 15.45 31.01
CA GLN A 370 -34.85 14.40 31.45
C GLN A 370 -34.75 13.13 30.59
N LEU A 371 -33.51 12.76 30.23
CA LEU A 371 -33.24 11.60 29.40
C LEU A 371 -33.06 10.36 30.27
N ASP A 372 -33.50 9.22 29.75
CA ASP A 372 -33.42 7.93 30.44
C ASP A 372 -32.02 7.31 30.37
N ALA A 373 -31.24 7.60 29.32
CA ALA A 373 -29.87 7.12 29.14
C ALA A 373 -29.04 8.01 28.20
N THR A 374 -27.73 8.02 28.41
CA THR A 374 -26.73 8.69 27.57
C THR A 374 -25.45 7.85 27.54
N GLY A 375 -24.87 7.66 26.36
CA GLY A 375 -23.66 6.87 26.16
C GLY A 375 -22.61 7.67 25.39
N LEU A 376 -21.37 7.20 25.42
CA LEU A 376 -20.33 7.75 24.54
C LEU A 376 -20.57 7.29 23.10
N SER A 377 -21.39 8.04 22.38
CA SER A 377 -21.38 8.07 20.92
C SER A 377 -21.25 9.53 20.47
N GLN A 378 -19.99 9.94 20.39
CA GLN A 378 -19.42 11.15 19.79
C GLN A 378 -19.69 12.52 20.45
N PRO A 379 -18.69 13.43 20.47
CA PRO A 379 -18.83 14.79 21.01
C PRO A 379 -19.52 15.79 20.04
N PHE A 380 -20.09 15.31 18.93
CA PHE A 380 -20.68 16.18 17.88
C PHE A 380 -21.81 17.09 18.34
N PHE A 381 -22.38 16.83 19.52
CA PHE A 381 -23.36 17.74 20.11
C PHE A 381 -22.82 19.13 20.43
N PHE A 382 -21.49 19.33 20.48
CA PHE A 382 -20.86 20.61 20.80
C PHE A 382 -20.10 21.25 19.65
N PHE A 383 -20.11 20.68 18.43
CA PHE A 383 -19.40 21.24 17.27
C PHE A 383 -20.30 21.22 16.03
N PRO A 384 -20.48 22.36 15.32
CA PRO A 384 -21.38 22.48 14.17
C PRO A 384 -20.98 21.66 12.93
N SER A 385 -19.71 21.21 12.83
CA SER A 385 -19.26 20.35 11.72
C SER A 385 -18.07 19.45 12.09
N GLN A 386 -17.91 18.38 11.31
CA GLN A 386 -16.77 17.46 11.36
C GLN A 386 -15.41 18.14 11.18
N GLN A 387 -15.37 19.19 10.37
CA GLN A 387 -14.16 19.93 10.09
C GLN A 387 -13.72 20.77 11.30
N GLU A 388 -14.68 21.28 12.09
CA GLU A 388 -14.38 22.04 13.31
C GLU A 388 -13.90 21.14 14.45
N PHE A 389 -14.46 19.95 14.57
CA PHE A 389 -14.04 18.94 15.53
C PHE A 389 -12.60 18.46 15.29
N TRP A 390 -12.24 18.15 14.04
CA TRP A 390 -10.87 17.70 13.72
C TRP A 390 -9.83 18.80 13.94
N GLN A 391 -10.20 20.07 13.71
CA GLN A 391 -9.32 21.19 14.00
C GLN A 391 -9.17 21.41 15.52
N TYR A 392 -10.21 21.18 16.34
CA TYR A 392 -10.14 21.18 17.82
C TYR A 392 -9.18 20.12 18.36
N ILE A 393 -9.37 18.87 17.91
CA ILE A 393 -8.54 17.74 18.33
C ILE A 393 -7.07 17.95 17.92
N ALA A 394 -6.83 18.51 16.74
CA ALA A 394 -5.48 18.83 16.26
C ALA A 394 -4.87 20.10 16.90
N SER A 395 -5.52 20.70 17.90
CA SER A 395 -5.06 21.91 18.60
C SER A 395 -4.66 21.67 20.07
N ASP A 396 -5.07 20.56 20.69
CA ASP A 396 -4.71 20.19 22.05
C ASP A 396 -3.75 18.98 22.06
N ASN A 397 -2.48 19.25 22.29
CA ASN A 397 -1.35 18.36 21.95
C ASN A 397 -1.14 17.18 22.92
N GLN A 398 -2.17 16.72 23.65
CA GLN A 398 -2.03 15.66 24.67
C GLN A 398 -3.15 14.60 24.74
N ILE A 399 -4.04 14.50 23.75
CA ILE A 399 -5.13 13.50 23.80
C ILE A 399 -5.01 12.52 22.65
N THR A 400 -4.57 11.29 22.95
CA THR A 400 -4.96 10.12 22.16
C THR A 400 -6.05 9.37 22.88
N ALA A 401 -7.27 9.50 22.35
CA ALA A 401 -8.45 8.83 22.87
C ALA A 401 -8.82 7.66 21.96
N TRP A 402 -8.87 6.46 22.54
CA TRP A 402 -9.64 5.33 22.02
C TRP A 402 -10.88 5.16 22.90
N LEU A 403 -12.07 5.24 22.30
CA LEU A 403 -13.37 5.19 22.97
C LEU A 403 -14.19 4.02 22.40
N HIS A 404 -14.56 3.04 23.23
CA HIS A 404 -15.40 1.89 22.86
C HIS A 404 -16.88 2.13 23.24
N ALA A 405 -17.79 1.67 22.38
CA ALA A 405 -19.23 1.95 22.36
C ALA A 405 -20.10 1.29 23.44
N GLU A 406 -19.52 0.79 24.54
CA GLU A 406 -20.26 -0.01 25.52
C GLU A 406 -20.47 0.69 26.89
N SER A 407 -19.83 1.84 27.13
CA SER A 407 -19.99 2.60 28.39
C SER A 407 -21.22 3.54 28.36
N LEU A 408 -22.13 3.38 29.31
CA LEU A 408 -23.43 4.08 29.37
C LEU A 408 -23.68 4.68 30.77
N CYS A 409 -24.26 5.87 30.85
CA CYS A 409 -24.86 6.42 32.07
C CYS A 409 -26.39 6.48 31.87
N CYS A 410 -27.18 5.96 32.81
CA CYS A 410 -28.63 5.87 32.65
C CYS A 410 -29.36 5.97 34.00
N THR A 411 -30.67 6.21 33.96
CA THR A 411 -31.51 6.14 35.16
C THR A 411 -31.67 4.68 35.60
N LYS A 412 -31.85 4.47 36.90
CA LYS A 412 -32.14 3.14 37.48
C LYS A 412 -33.35 2.51 36.80
N GLU A 413 -34.39 3.28 36.56
CA GLU A 413 -35.60 2.78 35.92
C GLU A 413 -35.35 2.31 34.49
N PHE A 414 -34.55 3.06 33.70
CA PHE A 414 -34.12 2.64 32.37
C PHE A 414 -33.26 1.39 32.39
N TYR A 415 -32.29 1.33 33.31
CA TYR A 415 -31.45 0.16 33.50
C TYR A 415 -32.30 -1.08 33.84
N LEU A 416 -33.22 -0.95 34.81
CA LEU A 416 -34.13 -2.02 35.22
C LEU A 416 -35.11 -2.41 34.11
N GLN A 417 -35.60 -1.48 33.28
CA GLN A 417 -36.50 -1.78 32.16
C GLN A 417 -35.79 -2.54 31.03
N LYS A 418 -34.55 -2.15 30.68
CA LYS A 418 -33.73 -2.85 29.69
C LYS A 418 -33.51 -4.33 30.09
N HIS A 419 -33.39 -4.59 31.39
CA HIS A 419 -33.07 -5.91 31.93
C HIS A 419 -34.27 -6.74 32.43
N ARG A 420 -35.49 -6.18 32.54
CA ARG A 420 -36.74 -6.88 32.95
C ARG A 420 -37.62 -7.37 31.77
N GLY A 421 -37.30 -7.06 30.52
CA GLY A 421 -38.23 -7.16 29.38
C GLY A 421 -38.04 -8.34 28.43
N PHE A 422 -38.85 -9.40 28.58
CA PHE A 422 -39.15 -10.40 27.55
C PHE A 422 -39.80 -9.74 26.30
N ASN A 423 -39.20 -9.90 25.12
CA ASN A 423 -39.88 -9.87 23.80
C ASN A 423 -40.78 -8.66 23.42
N ARG A 424 -40.47 -7.44 23.85
CA ARG A 424 -41.04 -6.22 23.23
C ARG A 424 -39.93 -5.27 22.87
N ALA A 425 -39.85 -4.89 21.59
CA ALA A 425 -39.08 -3.73 21.16
C ALA A 425 -39.50 -2.56 22.06
N LEU A 426 -38.58 -2.10 22.91
CA LEU A 426 -38.76 -0.88 23.68
C LEU A 426 -38.94 0.22 22.63
N GLY A 427 -40.19 0.65 22.42
CA GLY A 427 -40.59 1.63 21.40
C GLY A 427 -40.11 3.05 21.72
N PHE A 428 -38.93 3.18 22.29
CA PHE A 428 -38.26 4.43 22.60
C PHE A 428 -36.94 4.42 21.83
N ASN A 429 -36.98 5.15 20.73
CA ASN A 429 -35.83 5.44 19.90
C ASN A 429 -34.92 6.36 20.73
N ILE A 430 -33.84 5.84 21.31
CA ILE A 430 -32.68 6.72 21.54
C ILE A 430 -32.24 7.03 20.11
N GLN A 431 -32.65 8.18 19.59
CA GLN A 431 -32.15 8.71 18.35
C GLN A 431 -30.88 9.48 18.72
N PRO A 432 -29.67 8.95 18.50
CA PRO A 432 -28.55 9.85 18.30
C PRO A 432 -28.91 10.61 17.03
N HIS A 433 -29.07 11.93 17.14
CA HIS A 433 -29.39 12.79 16.01
C HIS A 433 -28.44 12.51 14.83
N GLN A 434 -28.94 11.79 13.81
CA GLN A 434 -28.67 11.77 12.36
C GLN A 434 -27.29 12.16 11.76
N HIS A 435 -26.17 12.13 12.49
CA HIS A 435 -24.84 12.48 11.92
C HIS A 435 -23.67 11.56 12.32
N LEU A 436 -23.93 10.31 12.71
CA LEU A 436 -22.90 9.45 13.33
C LEU A 436 -22.18 8.43 12.41
N GLU A 437 -22.53 8.29 11.13
CA GLU A 437 -21.94 7.23 10.27
C GLU A 437 -20.60 7.60 9.61
N HIS A 438 -20.07 8.81 9.82
CA HIS A 438 -18.88 9.29 9.10
C HIS A 438 -17.59 9.42 9.96
N PHE A 439 -17.54 8.95 11.21
CA PHE A 439 -16.42 9.27 12.11
C PHE A 439 -15.73 8.13 12.89
N LEU A 440 -15.92 6.88 12.49
CA LEU A 440 -15.17 5.74 13.05
C LEU A 440 -14.06 5.24 12.11
N ALA A 441 -13.27 6.17 11.57
CA ALA A 441 -11.93 5.86 11.06
C ALA A 441 -10.97 6.93 11.59
N PHE A 442 -9.91 6.49 12.30
CA PHE A 442 -8.75 7.24 12.79
C PHE A 442 -8.80 7.88 14.20
N ALA A 443 -8.85 7.04 15.24
CA ALA A 443 -7.67 6.85 16.10
C ALA A 443 -7.17 5.45 15.70
N ASP A 444 -5.90 5.11 15.43
CA ASP A 444 -4.62 5.46 16.03
C ASP A 444 -3.75 6.38 15.17
N ALA A 445 -3.15 7.38 15.83
CA ALA A 445 -1.71 7.56 15.78
C ALA A 445 -1.30 8.51 16.91
N GLN A 446 -0.69 7.99 17.98
CA GLN A 446 0.33 8.79 18.68
C GLN A 446 1.54 8.86 17.75
N GLU A 447 1.80 10.03 17.17
CA GLU A 447 3.13 10.34 16.66
C GLU A 447 4.10 10.71 17.81
N PRO A 448 5.41 10.47 17.63
CA PRO A 448 6.45 10.79 18.59
C PRO A 448 6.78 12.29 18.65
N VAL A 449 7.21 12.77 19.82
CA VAL A 449 7.70 14.14 20.06
C VAL A 449 9.20 14.24 19.71
N PRO A 450 9.69 15.36 19.12
CA PRO A 450 11.08 15.52 18.71
C PRO A 450 12.04 15.93 19.84
N ASN A 451 13.26 15.44 19.68
CA ASN A 451 14.48 15.67 20.47
C ASN A 451 14.90 17.15 20.54
N THR A 452 15.42 17.58 21.71
CA THR A 452 16.28 18.77 21.81
C THR A 452 17.64 18.38 22.43
N GLU A 453 18.71 18.90 21.84
CA GLU A 453 20.10 18.42 21.89
C GLU A 453 20.88 18.54 23.23
N LYS A 454 20.27 18.84 24.39
CA LYS A 454 21.05 19.15 25.62
C LYS A 454 20.46 18.72 26.97
N ASP A 455 20.04 17.47 27.14
CA ASP A 455 19.86 16.89 28.49
C ASP A 455 20.43 15.45 28.59
N PRO A 456 21.49 15.20 29.39
CA PRO A 456 22.19 13.91 29.45
C PRO A 456 21.58 12.93 30.47
N LYS A 457 20.25 12.85 30.54
CA LYS A 457 19.53 11.81 31.29
C LYS A 457 18.51 11.19 30.34
N TRP A 458 18.42 9.86 30.32
CA TRP A 458 17.63 8.99 29.42
C TRP A 458 18.42 8.24 28.34
N PHE A 459 19.41 7.46 28.80
CA PHE A 459 19.84 6.18 28.19
C PHE A 459 19.76 5.02 29.22
N PRO A 460 18.59 4.70 29.81
CA PRO A 460 18.46 3.33 30.33
C PRO A 460 17.04 2.74 30.19
N TYR A 461 16.43 2.66 29.00
CA TYR A 461 15.22 1.81 28.84
C TYR A 461 15.08 1.08 27.50
N GLN A 462 16.09 1.08 26.63
CA GLN A 462 16.08 0.24 25.41
C GLN A 462 16.68 -1.17 25.59
N SER A 463 17.21 -1.53 26.77
CA SER A 463 17.60 -2.92 27.06
C SER A 463 16.49 -3.74 27.72
N LYS A 464 15.44 -3.09 28.25
CA LYS A 464 14.32 -3.76 28.93
C LYS A 464 13.10 -3.90 28.02
N ALA A 465 12.77 -2.89 27.21
CA ALA A 465 11.71 -2.99 26.20
C ALA A 465 12.10 -3.87 25.00
N ILE A 466 13.38 -3.94 24.60
CA ILE A 466 13.84 -4.91 23.60
C ILE A 466 13.84 -6.33 24.20
N ARG A 467 14.05 -6.51 25.51
CA ARG A 467 13.83 -7.81 26.18
C ARG A 467 12.37 -8.18 26.35
N GLU A 468 11.46 -7.20 26.44
CA GLU A 468 10.01 -7.43 26.56
C GLU A 468 9.32 -7.58 25.19
N LEU A 469 9.85 -6.98 24.11
CA LEU A 469 9.40 -7.26 22.73
C LEU A 469 9.79 -8.67 22.26
N TYR A 470 10.86 -9.24 22.83
CA TYR A 470 11.19 -10.67 22.69
C TYR A 470 10.34 -11.59 23.60
N SER A 471 9.48 -11.03 24.45
CA SER A 471 8.63 -11.81 25.39
C SER A 471 7.15 -11.88 25.01
N GLU A 472 6.69 -11.13 24.00
CA GLU A 472 5.30 -11.17 23.51
C GLU A 472 5.14 -11.82 22.12
N LEU A 473 6.25 -12.15 21.45
CA LEU A 473 6.25 -13.19 20.43
C LEU A 473 6.37 -14.54 21.15
N ASP A 474 5.25 -15.09 21.65
CA ASP A 474 5.21 -16.50 22.06
C ASP A 474 5.24 -17.38 20.79
N ILE A 475 6.42 -17.42 20.16
CA ILE A 475 6.79 -18.44 19.17
C ILE A 475 6.58 -19.84 19.79
N GLY A 476 6.61 -19.96 21.12
CA GLY A 476 6.24 -21.16 21.85
C GLY A 476 4.76 -21.53 21.72
N GLU A 477 3.82 -20.60 21.51
CA GLU A 477 2.39 -20.92 21.28
C GLU A 477 2.12 -21.35 19.85
N LEU A 478 2.84 -20.77 18.87
CA LEU A 478 2.84 -21.25 17.48
C LEU A 478 3.53 -22.63 17.34
N ILE A 479 4.43 -22.97 18.26
CA ILE A 479 5.08 -24.30 18.36
C ILE A 479 4.26 -25.29 19.24
N LYS A 480 3.40 -24.83 20.15
CA LYS A 480 2.61 -25.70 21.05
C LYS A 480 1.58 -26.58 20.34
N ASN A 481 1.17 -26.22 19.11
CA ASN A 481 0.25 -27.03 18.28
C ASN A 481 0.97 -27.91 17.26
N VAL A 482 2.31 -27.91 17.25
CA VAL A 482 3.10 -28.88 16.49
C VAL A 482 3.26 -30.14 17.35
N SER A 483 2.64 -31.22 16.92
CA SER A 483 2.56 -32.49 17.62
C SER A 483 3.93 -32.99 18.13
N MET A 484 3.92 -33.63 19.31
CA MET A 484 5.06 -34.18 20.07
C MET A 484 6.05 -35.04 19.26
N ALA A 485 5.71 -35.47 18.05
CA ALA A 485 6.58 -36.20 17.14
C ALA A 485 7.73 -35.35 16.57
N MET A 486 7.53 -34.04 16.37
CA MET A 486 8.52 -33.18 15.71
C MET A 486 9.67 -32.74 16.66
N ILE A 487 9.35 -32.52 17.95
CA ILE A 487 10.36 -32.20 18.98
C ILE A 487 11.24 -33.42 19.25
N PHE A 488 10.69 -34.64 19.22
CA PHE A 488 11.50 -35.85 19.37
C PHE A 488 12.48 -36.05 18.20
N PHE A 489 12.11 -35.68 16.97
CA PHE A 489 12.97 -35.84 15.79
C PHE A 489 14.13 -34.82 15.75
N VAL A 490 13.84 -33.53 16.00
CA VAL A 490 14.84 -32.45 15.99
C VAL A 490 15.83 -32.58 17.16
N THR A 491 15.36 -32.98 18.34
CA THR A 491 16.23 -33.17 19.51
C THR A 491 17.11 -34.42 19.39
N THR A 492 16.65 -35.47 18.68
CA THR A 492 17.44 -36.68 18.42
C THR A 492 18.51 -36.45 17.33
N CYS A 493 18.25 -35.59 16.35
CA CYS A 493 19.22 -35.21 15.33
C CYS A 493 20.34 -34.29 15.86
N LEU A 494 20.05 -33.45 16.87
CA LEU A 494 21.04 -32.53 17.47
C LEU A 494 21.98 -33.21 18.48
N LEU A 495 21.63 -34.38 19.01
CA LEU A 495 22.42 -35.09 20.04
C LEU A 495 23.41 -36.13 19.49
N LEU A 496 23.57 -36.26 18.16
CA LEU A 496 24.45 -37.26 17.52
C LEU A 496 25.56 -36.66 16.63
N ILE A 497 26.10 -35.48 16.98
CA ILE A 497 27.29 -34.94 16.29
C ILE A 497 28.55 -35.17 17.14
N PRO A 498 29.29 -36.29 16.96
CA PRO A 498 30.63 -36.39 17.51
C PRO A 498 31.64 -35.55 16.69
N SER A 499 32.49 -34.84 17.42
CA SER A 499 33.63 -34.08 16.92
C SER A 499 34.75 -35.02 16.47
N TRP A 500 34.90 -35.20 15.16
CA TRP A 500 36.11 -35.82 14.59
C TRP A 500 36.74 -34.87 13.57
N GLN A 501 38.05 -34.64 13.75
CA GLN A 501 38.96 -34.04 12.80
C GLN A 501 39.57 -35.16 11.95
N THR A 502 39.62 -34.98 10.63
CA THR A 502 40.74 -35.42 9.76
C THR A 502 40.58 -34.84 8.36
N GLU A 503 41.73 -34.55 7.74
CA GLU A 503 41.95 -33.92 6.44
C GLU A 503 41.76 -34.87 5.23
N ALA A 504 41.88 -34.26 4.04
CA ALA A 504 42.10 -34.77 2.68
C ALA A 504 40.81 -34.82 1.82
N SER A 505 40.64 -34.05 0.74
CA SER A 505 41.45 -33.69 -0.46
C SER A 505 40.96 -34.43 -1.72
N GLN A 506 40.29 -33.64 -2.56
CA GLN A 506 40.35 -33.53 -4.04
C GLN A 506 40.19 -34.73 -5.03
N VAL A 507 39.71 -34.30 -6.22
CA VAL A 507 39.77 -34.86 -7.61
C VAL A 507 38.69 -35.94 -7.91
N VAL A 508 37.98 -36.01 -9.05
CA VAL A 508 38.41 -35.95 -10.48
C VAL A 508 37.24 -35.63 -11.46
N GLU A 509 37.57 -34.90 -12.54
CA GLU A 509 36.76 -34.58 -13.72
C GLU A 509 36.49 -35.79 -14.65
N GLY A 510 35.28 -35.84 -15.21
CA GLY A 510 34.89 -36.74 -16.30
C GLY A 510 33.85 -36.08 -17.20
N ALA A 511 33.88 -36.40 -18.49
CA ALA A 511 33.24 -35.72 -19.64
C ALA A 511 31.70 -35.56 -19.64
N GLU A 512 31.02 -35.79 -18.53
CA GLU A 512 29.60 -35.50 -18.27
C GLU A 512 29.38 -34.18 -17.50
N GLN A 513 30.47 -33.61 -16.96
CA GLN A 513 30.53 -32.30 -16.33
C GLN A 513 31.37 -31.37 -17.21
N GLN A 514 30.76 -30.35 -17.80
CA GLN A 514 31.48 -29.33 -18.56
C GLN A 514 31.73 -28.11 -17.67
N ALA A 515 32.98 -27.83 -17.34
CA ALA A 515 33.35 -26.65 -16.55
C ALA A 515 33.67 -25.45 -17.46
N PHE A 516 33.00 -24.32 -17.21
CA PHE A 516 33.26 -23.04 -17.85
C PHE A 516 33.97 -22.11 -16.85
N PRO A 517 35.29 -21.88 -16.96
CA PRO A 517 36.00 -20.98 -16.07
C PRO A 517 35.47 -19.54 -16.21
N ALA A 518 35.58 -18.69 -15.20
CA ALA A 518 35.13 -17.30 -15.28
C ALA A 518 35.66 -16.55 -16.53
N ASP A 519 36.91 -16.85 -16.92
CA ASP A 519 37.56 -16.29 -18.11
C ASP A 519 36.87 -16.65 -19.42
N PHE A 520 36.18 -17.81 -19.50
CA PHE A 520 35.34 -18.15 -20.65
C PHE A 520 34.28 -17.08 -20.90
N PHE A 521 33.75 -16.48 -19.82
CA PHE A 521 32.70 -15.50 -19.93
C PHE A 521 33.22 -14.09 -20.21
N SER A 522 34.52 -13.83 -20.10
CA SER A 522 35.10 -12.49 -20.29
C SER A 522 34.72 -11.85 -21.63
N GLN A 523 34.59 -12.65 -22.69
CA GLN A 523 34.13 -12.24 -24.02
C GLN A 523 32.70 -11.69 -24.07
N TYR A 524 31.87 -12.02 -23.08
CA TYR A 524 30.50 -11.51 -22.94
C TYR A 524 30.39 -10.36 -21.94
N ASN A 525 31.49 -9.96 -21.28
CA ASN A 525 31.54 -8.91 -20.27
C ASN A 525 30.40 -9.03 -19.20
N PRO A 526 30.20 -10.22 -18.59
CA PRO A 526 29.09 -10.47 -17.67
C PRO A 526 29.21 -9.58 -16.45
N GLN A 527 28.09 -9.12 -15.94
CA GLN A 527 28.04 -8.24 -14.77
C GLN A 527 27.74 -9.04 -13.51
N ASN A 528 26.92 -10.09 -13.63
CA ASN A 528 26.53 -11.00 -12.56
C ASN A 528 26.55 -12.47 -13.04
N ALA A 529 26.25 -13.40 -12.13
CA ALA A 529 26.17 -14.82 -12.44
C ALA A 529 25.01 -15.13 -13.40
N LEU A 530 23.90 -14.39 -13.32
CA LEU A 530 22.77 -14.57 -14.24
C LEU A 530 23.18 -14.35 -15.71
N ASP A 531 23.97 -13.30 -15.98
CA ASP A 531 24.53 -13.04 -17.30
C ASP A 531 25.39 -14.22 -17.77
N MET A 532 26.20 -14.81 -16.89
CA MET A 532 26.99 -16.00 -17.23
C MET A 532 26.10 -17.19 -17.57
N ILE A 533 25.04 -17.43 -16.78
CA ILE A 533 24.09 -18.53 -16.99
C ILE A 533 23.41 -18.43 -18.35
N TYR A 534 22.93 -17.24 -18.76
CA TYR A 534 22.32 -17.06 -20.08
C TYR A 534 23.29 -17.32 -21.24
N ARG A 535 24.61 -17.31 -20.99
CA ARG A 535 25.64 -17.56 -22.02
C ARG A 535 26.22 -18.97 -22.00
N LEU A 536 25.66 -19.85 -21.18
CA LEU A 536 26.05 -21.26 -21.17
C LEU A 536 25.60 -21.98 -22.45
N PRO A 537 26.52 -22.64 -23.18
CA PRO A 537 26.19 -23.43 -24.36
C PRO A 537 25.30 -24.65 -24.07
N GLY A 538 24.21 -24.79 -24.81
CA GLY A 538 23.22 -25.87 -24.70
C GLY A 538 22.33 -25.78 -23.45
N PHE A 539 22.52 -24.76 -22.61
CA PHE A 539 21.79 -24.59 -21.37
C PHE A 539 20.60 -23.65 -21.60
N SER A 540 19.41 -24.08 -21.18
CA SER A 540 18.23 -23.22 -21.15
C SER A 540 17.93 -22.88 -19.71
N PHE A 541 18.10 -21.63 -19.31
CA PHE A 541 17.80 -21.23 -17.95
C PHE A 541 16.31 -21.37 -17.66
N GLU A 542 15.97 -22.17 -16.66
CA GLU A 542 14.61 -22.36 -16.17
C GLU A 542 14.44 -21.49 -14.93
N ASN A 543 13.91 -20.29 -15.11
CA ASN A 543 13.50 -19.43 -14.00
C ASN A 543 12.13 -19.89 -13.52
N THR A 544 12.06 -20.64 -12.43
CA THR A 544 10.79 -21.05 -11.82
C THR A 544 10.42 -20.08 -10.71
N ASP A 545 9.22 -19.51 -10.83
CA ASP A 545 8.52 -18.81 -9.76
C ASP A 545 7.28 -19.64 -9.42
N SER A 546 7.28 -20.28 -8.24
CA SER A 546 6.15 -21.04 -7.66
C SER A 546 5.53 -22.17 -8.51
N ALA A 547 5.86 -23.43 -8.19
CA ALA A 547 5.34 -24.66 -8.79
C ALA A 547 4.90 -25.69 -7.72
N ARG A 548 3.98 -26.60 -8.08
CA ARG A 548 3.44 -27.67 -7.21
C ARG A 548 4.54 -28.67 -6.83
N GLY A 549 4.75 -28.87 -5.54
CA GLY A 549 5.73 -29.80 -5.00
C GLY A 549 7.16 -29.27 -5.09
N PHE A 550 8.05 -29.78 -4.24
CA PHE A 550 9.37 -29.18 -4.10
C PHE A 550 10.32 -29.47 -5.26
N GLY A 551 10.17 -30.63 -5.91
CA GLY A 551 10.97 -31.02 -7.08
C GLY A 551 10.68 -30.22 -8.35
N SER A 552 9.48 -29.63 -8.46
CA SER A 552 9.07 -28.82 -9.62
C SER A 552 9.51 -27.36 -9.49
N ASN A 553 9.75 -26.90 -8.26
CA ASN A 553 10.04 -25.51 -7.92
C ASN A 553 11.54 -25.17 -7.93
N VAL A 554 12.37 -26.17 -8.22
CA VAL A 554 13.80 -25.98 -8.47
C VAL A 554 13.91 -25.57 -9.91
N GLY A 555 14.44 -24.38 -10.19
CA GLY A 555 14.98 -24.16 -11.51
C GLY A 555 16.28 -24.94 -11.67
N ASN A 556 16.97 -24.78 -12.79
CA ASN A 556 18.10 -25.63 -13.14
C ASN A 556 19.48 -25.02 -12.83
N VAL A 557 19.57 -24.16 -11.81
CA VAL A 557 20.83 -23.55 -11.37
C VAL A 557 21.07 -23.75 -9.87
N LEU A 558 22.30 -24.14 -9.53
CA LEU A 558 22.85 -24.29 -8.19
C LEU A 558 23.91 -23.21 -7.93
N ILE A 559 24.18 -22.96 -6.65
CA ILE A 559 25.28 -22.09 -6.19
C ILE A 559 26.12 -22.90 -5.21
N ASN A 560 27.40 -23.10 -5.53
CA ASN A 560 28.31 -23.95 -4.76
C ASN A 560 27.74 -25.36 -4.49
N GLY A 561 27.09 -25.95 -5.49
CA GLY A 561 26.45 -27.28 -5.41
C GLY A 561 25.17 -27.33 -4.58
N ALA A 562 24.70 -26.21 -4.03
CA ALA A 562 23.48 -26.12 -3.23
C ALA A 562 22.38 -25.35 -3.97
N ARG A 563 21.11 -25.63 -3.63
CA ARG A 563 19.98 -24.84 -4.11
C ARG A 563 20.07 -23.42 -3.56
N PRO A 564 19.56 -22.42 -4.29
CA PRO A 564 19.34 -21.10 -3.71
C PRO A 564 18.43 -21.17 -2.50
N ALA A 565 18.69 -20.27 -1.56
CA ALA A 565 18.34 -20.45 -0.17
C ALA A 565 16.85 -20.50 0.14
N VAL A 566 15.95 -20.14 -0.79
CA VAL A 566 14.55 -19.89 -0.44
C VAL A 566 13.63 -20.32 -1.58
N LYS A 567 12.62 -21.15 -1.28
CA LYS A 567 11.58 -21.61 -2.21
C LYS A 567 10.78 -20.44 -2.80
N SER A 568 10.58 -19.39 -2.03
CA SER A 568 9.80 -18.20 -2.39
C SER A 568 10.61 -17.12 -3.13
N GLU A 569 11.81 -17.42 -3.66
CA GLU A 569 12.59 -16.49 -4.47
C GLU A 569 13.03 -17.09 -5.82
N SER A 570 12.82 -16.32 -6.90
CA SER A 570 13.26 -16.69 -8.24
C SER A 570 14.77 -16.86 -8.34
N LEU A 571 15.21 -17.86 -9.11
CA LEU A 571 16.63 -18.06 -9.40
C LEU A 571 17.26 -16.84 -10.06
N ALA A 572 16.53 -16.16 -10.95
CA ALA A 572 17.02 -14.97 -11.63
C ALA A 572 17.39 -13.86 -10.64
N LYS A 573 16.52 -13.62 -9.64
CA LYS A 573 16.78 -12.63 -8.58
C LYS A 573 18.02 -12.99 -7.79
N VAL A 574 18.18 -14.25 -7.36
CA VAL A 574 19.38 -14.69 -6.63
C VAL A 574 20.65 -14.51 -7.46
N LEU A 575 20.67 -15.03 -8.69
CA LEU A 575 21.85 -14.99 -9.56
C LEU A 575 22.22 -13.58 -10.00
N SER A 576 21.25 -12.67 -10.11
CA SER A 576 21.50 -11.26 -10.47
C SER A 576 22.29 -10.50 -9.40
N ARG A 577 22.24 -10.96 -8.14
CA ARG A 577 22.96 -10.36 -6.99
C ARG A 577 24.40 -10.88 -6.84
N ILE A 578 24.75 -11.99 -7.47
CA ILE A 578 26.11 -12.54 -7.44
C ILE A 578 26.92 -11.86 -8.54
N GLY A 579 27.95 -11.09 -8.18
CA GLY A 579 28.81 -10.42 -9.15
C GLY A 579 29.60 -11.42 -10.00
N ALA A 580 29.77 -11.14 -11.29
CA ALA A 580 30.57 -11.97 -12.20
C ALA A 580 31.99 -12.24 -11.69
N SER A 581 32.58 -11.26 -11.00
CA SER A 581 33.91 -11.37 -10.37
C SER A 581 33.96 -12.29 -9.15
N GLN A 582 32.82 -12.66 -8.57
CA GLN A 582 32.75 -13.63 -7.47
C GLN A 582 32.65 -15.07 -7.98
N VAL A 583 32.37 -15.28 -9.27
CA VAL A 583 32.29 -16.61 -9.87
C VAL A 583 33.70 -17.07 -10.21
N HIS A 584 34.09 -18.22 -9.68
CA HIS A 584 35.32 -18.91 -10.06
C HIS A 584 35.13 -19.67 -11.38
N LYS A 585 34.05 -20.44 -11.47
CA LYS A 585 33.64 -21.20 -12.66
C LYS A 585 32.16 -21.54 -12.59
N VAL A 586 31.58 -21.91 -13.73
CA VAL A 586 30.24 -22.50 -13.79
C VAL A 586 30.36 -23.92 -14.32
N ASN A 587 29.95 -24.91 -13.52
CA ASN A 587 29.87 -26.30 -13.96
C ASN A 587 28.51 -26.55 -14.61
N VAL A 588 28.46 -27.29 -15.70
CA VAL A 588 27.21 -27.77 -16.29
C VAL A 588 27.18 -29.28 -16.20
N TYR A 589 26.21 -29.81 -15.45
CA TYR A 589 25.97 -31.24 -15.26
C TYR A 589 24.91 -31.74 -16.23
N ARG A 590 25.09 -32.96 -16.74
CA ARG A 590 24.14 -33.67 -17.61
C ARG A 590 24.04 -35.14 -17.17
N GLY A 591 22.89 -35.77 -17.44
CA GLY A 591 22.68 -37.19 -17.19
C GLY A 591 22.89 -37.59 -15.72
N SER A 592 23.67 -38.66 -15.48
CA SER A 592 23.93 -39.26 -14.16
C SER A 592 24.72 -38.37 -13.18
N LYS A 593 25.35 -37.29 -13.64
CA LYS A 593 26.13 -36.35 -12.79
C LYS A 593 25.30 -35.20 -12.21
N ILE A 594 24.03 -35.09 -12.54
CA ILE A 594 23.17 -34.00 -12.05
C ILE A 594 22.98 -34.13 -10.53
N PRO A 595 23.26 -33.07 -9.75
CA PRO A 595 23.05 -33.10 -8.30
C PRO A 595 21.60 -33.41 -7.94
N LEU A 596 21.40 -34.19 -6.87
CA LEU A 596 20.09 -34.70 -6.43
C LEU A 596 19.11 -33.58 -6.09
N VAL A 597 19.68 -32.48 -5.59
CA VAL A 597 19.00 -31.21 -5.37
C VAL A 597 18.36 -30.61 -6.63
N THR A 598 18.56 -31.12 -7.82
CA THR A 598 17.94 -30.62 -9.06
C THR A 598 17.29 -31.75 -9.87
N SER A 599 16.76 -32.75 -9.14
CA SER A 599 16.05 -33.89 -9.71
C SER A 599 14.97 -33.46 -10.71
N GLY A 600 14.88 -34.14 -11.86
CA GLY A 600 13.93 -33.80 -12.92
C GLY A 600 14.40 -32.73 -13.92
N LYS A 601 15.69 -32.36 -13.93
CA LYS A 601 16.27 -31.41 -14.89
C LYS A 601 17.24 -32.11 -15.85
N VAL A 602 17.20 -31.76 -17.15
CA VAL A 602 18.10 -32.31 -18.20
C VAL A 602 19.55 -31.88 -18.01
N MET A 603 19.70 -30.63 -17.58
CA MET A 603 20.96 -29.94 -17.55
C MET A 603 20.90 -28.95 -16.41
N VAL A 604 21.92 -28.97 -15.56
CA VAL A 604 21.97 -28.13 -14.36
C VAL A 604 23.27 -27.37 -14.37
N ALA A 605 23.19 -26.05 -14.22
CA ALA A 605 24.35 -25.21 -14.04
C ALA A 605 24.64 -25.02 -12.56
N ASP A 606 25.90 -24.97 -12.17
CA ASP A 606 26.32 -24.77 -10.80
C ASP A 606 27.39 -23.69 -10.75
N VAL A 607 27.00 -22.55 -10.20
CA VAL A 607 27.83 -21.36 -10.06
C VAL A 607 28.74 -21.56 -8.87
N ILE A 608 30.01 -21.85 -9.15
CA ILE A 608 31.04 -22.01 -8.13
C ILE A 608 31.66 -20.65 -7.86
N LEU A 609 31.55 -20.17 -6.63
CA LEU A 609 32.10 -18.89 -6.19
C LEU A 609 33.58 -19.04 -5.80
N ILE A 610 34.34 -17.94 -5.85
CA ILE A 610 35.74 -17.88 -5.41
C ILE A 610 35.78 -18.17 -3.90
N GLU A 611 36.62 -19.13 -3.50
CA GLU A 611 36.99 -19.40 -2.10
C GLU A 611 37.79 -18.22 -1.53
N SER A 612 37.07 -17.18 -1.14
CA SER A 612 37.59 -16.01 -0.41
C SER A 612 37.08 -16.07 1.02
N LYS A 613 37.80 -15.44 1.97
CA LYS A 613 37.35 -15.40 3.38
C LYS A 613 35.99 -14.68 3.50
N THR A 614 35.81 -13.59 2.76
CA THR A 614 34.58 -12.78 2.70
C THR A 614 34.51 -12.05 1.36
N THR A 615 33.35 -12.07 0.68
CA THR A 615 33.01 -11.16 -0.44
C THR A 615 31.62 -10.57 -0.25
N GLY A 616 31.36 -9.40 -0.83
CA GLY A 616 30.02 -8.83 -0.81
C GLY A 616 29.73 -7.82 -1.91
N VAL A 617 28.45 -7.54 -2.08
CA VAL A 617 27.91 -6.54 -3.00
C VAL A 617 26.94 -5.65 -2.23
N LEU A 618 27.18 -4.35 -2.23
CA LEU A 618 26.26 -3.32 -1.78
C LEU A 618 25.66 -2.63 -3.02
N GLU A 619 24.34 -2.67 -3.15
CA GLU A 619 23.58 -1.94 -4.16
C GLU A 619 22.88 -0.75 -3.51
N GLY A 620 23.09 0.44 -4.07
CA GLY A 620 22.27 1.61 -3.83
C GLY A 620 21.59 2.00 -5.14
N GLN A 621 20.28 2.21 -5.11
CA GLN A 621 19.51 2.63 -6.27
C GLN A 621 18.59 3.79 -5.89
N LEU A 622 18.45 4.73 -6.81
CA LEU A 622 17.48 5.81 -6.76
C LEU A 622 16.63 5.74 -8.02
N THR A 623 15.32 5.66 -7.85
CA THR A 623 14.38 5.71 -8.98
C THR A 623 13.55 6.97 -8.84
N GLN A 624 13.59 7.81 -9.87
CA GLN A 624 12.77 9.01 -10.00
C GLN A 624 11.59 8.72 -10.93
N PHE A 625 10.39 9.04 -10.46
CA PHE A 625 9.14 8.84 -11.19
C PHE A 625 8.60 10.17 -11.73
N ASP A 626 7.53 10.09 -12.53
CA ASP A 626 6.95 11.23 -13.23
C ASP A 626 6.33 12.28 -12.30
N ASP A 627 5.82 11.85 -11.15
CA ASP A 627 5.33 12.73 -10.09
C ASP A 627 6.48 13.47 -9.36
N GLY A 628 7.73 13.15 -9.70
CA GLY A 628 8.94 13.70 -9.10
C GLY A 628 9.36 12.99 -7.81
N SER A 629 8.62 11.97 -7.36
CA SER A 629 9.02 11.16 -6.20
C SER A 629 10.32 10.42 -6.49
N VAL A 630 11.14 10.28 -5.46
CA VAL A 630 12.39 9.51 -5.52
C VAL A 630 12.38 8.52 -4.38
N LEU A 631 12.34 7.22 -4.71
CA LEU A 631 12.45 6.17 -3.70
C LEU A 631 13.80 5.46 -3.78
N PRO A 632 14.45 5.22 -2.62
CA PRO A 632 15.69 4.49 -2.56
C PRO A 632 15.45 2.98 -2.50
N LYS A 633 16.41 2.24 -3.04
CA LYS A 633 16.64 0.83 -2.75
C LYS A 633 18.06 0.66 -2.20
N LEU A 634 18.17 -0.11 -1.12
CA LEU A 634 19.43 -0.55 -0.56
C LEU A 634 19.42 -2.08 -0.49
N ALA A 635 20.41 -2.73 -1.08
CA ALA A 635 20.59 -4.18 -0.95
C ALA A 635 22.03 -4.52 -0.60
N LEU A 636 22.22 -5.48 0.29
CA LEU A 636 23.50 -6.04 0.68
C LEU A 636 23.45 -7.55 0.48
N GLN A 637 24.39 -8.09 -0.29
CA GLN A 637 24.67 -9.52 -0.34
C GLN A 637 26.07 -9.76 0.22
N LEU A 638 26.20 -10.66 1.19
CA LEU A 638 27.46 -11.04 1.83
C LEU A 638 27.65 -12.55 1.75
N SER A 639 28.85 -13.00 1.43
CA SER A 639 29.25 -14.41 1.51
C SER A 639 30.57 -14.52 2.27
N THR A 640 30.63 -15.40 3.27
CA THR A 640 31.78 -15.54 4.19
C THR A 640 31.90 -16.97 4.72
N HIS A 641 32.99 -17.28 5.42
CA HIS A 641 33.12 -18.49 6.22
C HIS A 641 33.05 -18.16 7.71
N TRP A 642 32.05 -18.70 8.42
CA TRP A 642 31.86 -18.52 9.85
C TRP A 642 31.95 -19.86 10.57
N GLN A 643 32.96 -20.04 11.42
CA GLN A 643 33.19 -21.27 12.20
C GLN A 643 33.17 -22.58 11.37
N GLY A 644 33.71 -22.54 10.13
CA GLY A 644 33.72 -23.70 9.23
C GLY A 644 32.42 -23.94 8.47
N TRP A 645 31.46 -23.02 8.54
CA TRP A 645 30.27 -22.97 7.70
C TRP A 645 30.44 -21.92 6.61
N ALA A 646 30.24 -22.30 5.36
CA ALA A 646 30.02 -21.34 4.29
C ALA A 646 28.68 -20.63 4.55
N THR A 647 28.71 -19.32 4.66
CA THR A 647 27.60 -18.47 5.11
C THR A 647 27.28 -17.44 4.05
N SER A 648 26.00 -17.31 3.69
CA SER A 648 25.50 -16.25 2.80
C SER A 648 24.37 -15.50 3.50
N VAL A 649 24.41 -14.17 3.47
CA VAL A 649 23.38 -13.30 4.06
C VAL A 649 23.00 -12.24 3.03
N GLY A 650 21.70 -12.07 2.80
CA GLY A 650 21.15 -11.02 1.95
C GLY A 650 20.18 -10.14 2.72
N LEU A 651 20.35 -8.83 2.64
CA LEU A 651 19.43 -7.82 3.18
C LEU A 651 18.98 -6.93 2.01
N GLU A 652 17.68 -6.69 1.88
CA GLU A 652 17.13 -5.79 0.88
C GLU A 652 16.04 -4.93 1.53
N ALA A 653 16.13 -3.62 1.34
CA ALA A 653 15.09 -2.67 1.69
C ALA A 653 14.83 -1.79 0.46
N ASN A 654 13.60 -1.80 -0.06
CA ASN A 654 13.25 -1.04 -1.24
C ASN A 654 11.87 -0.38 -1.08
N GLY A 655 11.72 0.79 -1.69
CA GLY A 655 10.42 1.42 -1.92
C GLY A 655 10.19 1.53 -3.43
N THR A 656 9.04 1.06 -3.90
CA THR A 656 8.61 1.19 -5.30
C THR A 656 7.33 2.02 -5.34
N PRO A 657 7.38 3.30 -5.75
CA PRO A 657 6.17 4.07 -5.97
C PRO A 657 5.62 3.74 -7.37
N GLY A 658 4.37 4.08 -7.60
CA GLY A 658 3.73 4.03 -8.89
C GLY A 658 2.77 5.21 -9.00
N TYR A 659 2.74 5.80 -10.18
CA TYR A 659 1.75 6.83 -10.50
C TYR A 659 1.16 6.55 -11.86
N ARG A 660 -0.17 6.60 -11.93
CA ARG A 660 -0.91 6.36 -13.17
C ARG A 660 -2.06 7.32 -13.29
N THR A 661 -2.29 7.79 -14.51
CA THR A 661 -3.54 8.45 -14.87
C THR A 661 -4.32 7.59 -15.86
N ALA A 662 -5.65 7.62 -15.76
CA ALA A 662 -6.51 6.98 -16.73
C ALA A 662 -7.65 7.91 -17.17
N LYS A 663 -8.03 7.79 -18.44
CA LYS A 663 -9.30 8.31 -18.94
C LYS A 663 -10.25 7.14 -19.16
N ILE A 664 -11.32 7.08 -18.39
CA ILE A 664 -12.31 6.00 -18.42
C ILE A 664 -13.53 6.50 -19.19
N ARG A 665 -14.05 5.68 -20.10
CA ARG A 665 -15.28 5.95 -20.85
C ARG A 665 -16.21 4.76 -20.73
N GLN A 666 -17.45 5.02 -20.32
CA GLN A 666 -18.53 4.04 -20.41
C GLN A 666 -19.24 4.22 -21.74
N LEU A 667 -19.52 3.13 -22.43
CA LEU A 667 -20.22 3.11 -23.71
C LEU A 667 -21.46 2.22 -23.60
N ASN A 668 -22.55 2.67 -24.20
CA ASN A 668 -23.74 1.85 -24.36
C ASN A 668 -23.58 0.86 -25.54
N ASN A 669 -24.60 0.05 -25.80
CA ASN A 669 -24.60 -0.94 -26.89
C ASN A 669 -24.56 -0.33 -28.31
N GLU A 670 -24.76 0.98 -28.47
CA GLU A 670 -24.66 1.69 -29.75
C GLU A 670 -23.29 2.38 -29.93
N GLU A 671 -22.29 2.05 -29.08
CA GLU A 671 -20.96 2.67 -29.01
C GLU A 671 -20.98 4.18 -28.72
N VAL A 672 -22.08 4.67 -28.14
CA VAL A 672 -22.19 6.06 -27.69
C VAL A 672 -21.67 6.14 -26.25
N VAL A 673 -20.80 7.12 -26.00
CA VAL A 673 -20.25 7.38 -24.65
C VAL A 673 -21.39 7.83 -23.74
N SER A 674 -21.67 7.05 -22.70
CA SER A 674 -22.70 7.35 -21.70
C SER A 674 -22.15 8.14 -20.51
N SER A 675 -20.88 7.92 -20.17
CA SER A 675 -20.17 8.72 -19.16
C SER A 675 -18.66 8.68 -19.39
N GLN A 676 -17.97 9.67 -18.83
CA GLN A 676 -16.52 9.74 -18.83
C GLN A 676 -16.02 10.01 -17.41
N GLU A 677 -14.93 9.38 -17.02
CA GLU A 677 -14.27 9.61 -15.74
C GLU A 677 -12.77 9.80 -15.97
N PHE A 678 -12.13 10.48 -15.03
CA PHE A 678 -10.68 10.57 -14.95
C PHE A 678 -10.23 9.94 -13.65
N GLU A 679 -9.21 9.10 -13.75
CA GLU A 679 -8.61 8.38 -12.63
C GLU A 679 -7.18 8.88 -12.41
N ALA A 680 -6.81 9.08 -11.16
CA ALA A 680 -5.42 9.14 -10.71
C ALA A 680 -5.22 8.04 -9.67
N LEU A 681 -4.13 7.27 -9.81
CA LEU A 681 -3.66 6.28 -8.84
C LEU A 681 -2.26 6.69 -8.38
N ASP A 682 -2.11 6.85 -7.07
CA ASP A 682 -0.82 6.95 -6.38
C ASP A 682 -0.64 5.67 -5.57
N GLU A 683 0.40 4.90 -5.85
CA GLU A 683 0.69 3.63 -5.19
C GLU A 683 2.13 3.59 -4.69
N LYS A 684 2.36 2.80 -3.65
CA LYS A 684 3.68 2.58 -3.08
C LYS A 684 3.76 1.19 -2.48
N THR A 685 4.83 0.47 -2.80
CA THR A 685 5.22 -0.77 -2.13
C THR A 685 6.50 -0.55 -1.34
N ASP A 686 6.46 -0.78 -0.03
CA ASP A 686 7.64 -0.88 0.82
C ASP A 686 7.96 -2.34 1.09
N ASN A 687 9.19 -2.77 0.81
CA ASN A 687 9.64 -4.14 1.01
C ASN A 687 10.89 -4.16 1.90
N LEU A 688 10.88 -5.00 2.93
CA LEU A 688 12.04 -5.37 3.73
C LEU A 688 12.22 -6.89 3.66
N LYS A 689 13.43 -7.32 3.34
CA LYS A 689 13.75 -8.74 3.18
C LYS A 689 15.12 -9.07 3.76
N LEU A 690 15.16 -10.15 4.54
CA LEU A 690 16.36 -10.79 5.08
C LEU A 690 16.39 -12.25 4.63
N THR A 691 17.54 -12.69 4.12
CA THR A 691 17.80 -14.07 3.70
C THR A 691 19.11 -14.57 4.28
N GLY A 692 19.17 -15.83 4.64
CA GLY A 692 20.34 -16.47 5.21
C GLY A 692 20.50 -17.91 4.71
N GLN A 693 21.75 -18.31 4.50
CA GLN A 693 22.13 -19.68 4.17
C GLN A 693 23.40 -20.07 4.90
N LEU A 694 23.43 -21.26 5.47
CA LEU A 694 24.60 -21.88 6.08
C LEU A 694 24.82 -23.24 5.43
N LYS A 695 26.03 -23.52 4.97
CA LYS A 695 26.42 -24.81 4.39
C LYS A 695 27.66 -25.35 5.07
N GLN A 696 27.65 -26.64 5.41
CA GLN A 696 28.80 -27.36 5.92
C GLN A 696 28.89 -28.75 5.32
N ILE A 697 30.10 -29.15 4.94
CA ILE A 697 30.42 -30.50 4.50
C ILE A 697 31.39 -31.08 5.52
N LYS A 698 31.06 -32.25 6.09
CA LYS A 698 31.90 -32.97 7.05
C LYS A 698 31.86 -34.48 6.77
N GLY A 699 32.97 -35.00 6.27
CA GLY A 699 33.08 -36.40 5.83
C GLY A 699 32.07 -36.69 4.73
N GLN A 700 31.22 -37.70 4.95
CA GLN A 700 30.15 -38.09 4.04
C GLN A 700 28.88 -37.23 4.14
N ASN A 701 28.80 -36.29 5.08
CA ASN A 701 27.60 -35.51 5.32
C ASN A 701 27.73 -34.08 4.79
N GLU A 702 26.67 -33.59 4.16
CA GLU A 702 26.47 -32.21 3.77
C GLU A 702 25.19 -31.72 4.43
N ILE A 703 25.24 -30.55 5.08
CA ILE A 703 24.09 -29.89 5.71
C ILE A 703 24.00 -28.49 5.14
N VAL A 704 22.80 -28.12 4.68
CA VAL A 704 22.44 -26.77 4.28
C VAL A 704 21.24 -26.32 5.10
N LEU A 705 21.38 -25.17 5.78
CA LEU A 705 20.31 -24.49 6.49
C LEU A 705 19.99 -23.20 5.76
N THR A 706 18.71 -22.87 5.72
CA THR A 706 18.21 -21.69 5.01
C THR A 706 17.13 -20.99 5.81
N GLY A 707 17.07 -19.67 5.66
CA GLY A 707 16.04 -18.86 6.29
C GLY A 707 15.72 -17.62 5.49
N LYS A 708 14.44 -17.21 5.52
CA LYS A 708 13.96 -15.93 5.00
C LYS A 708 12.97 -15.31 5.97
N LEU A 709 13.06 -14.00 6.09
CA LEU A 709 12.04 -13.14 6.67
C LEU A 709 11.78 -12.01 5.67
N SER A 710 10.52 -11.72 5.36
CA SER A 710 10.16 -10.55 4.57
C SER A 710 8.85 -9.92 5.03
N SER A 711 8.78 -8.60 4.89
CA SER A 711 7.59 -7.79 5.07
C SER A 711 7.41 -6.95 3.81
N GLU A 712 6.19 -6.93 3.28
CA GLU A 712 5.81 -6.12 2.14
C GLU A 712 4.52 -5.39 2.49
N ASN A 713 4.52 -4.07 2.35
CA ASN A 713 3.33 -3.24 2.52
C ASN A 713 3.04 -2.54 1.18
N TYR A 714 1.87 -2.79 0.61
CA TYR A 714 1.35 -2.12 -0.56
C TYR A 714 0.26 -1.14 -0.15
N LEU A 715 0.46 0.14 -0.52
CA LEU A 715 -0.49 1.22 -0.36
C LEU A 715 -0.93 1.70 -1.74
N GLY A 716 -2.23 1.90 -1.95
CA GLY A 716 -2.77 2.47 -3.17
C GLY A 716 -3.90 3.44 -2.87
N ASP A 717 -3.83 4.64 -3.42
CA ASP A 717 -4.88 5.65 -3.36
C ASP A 717 -5.37 5.97 -4.77
N THR A 718 -6.59 5.55 -5.09
CA THR A 718 -7.23 5.81 -6.37
C THR A 718 -8.32 6.85 -6.20
N THR A 719 -8.22 7.95 -6.95
CA THR A 719 -9.30 8.93 -7.07
C THR A 719 -9.88 8.90 -8.49
N ARG A 720 -11.21 8.74 -8.60
CA ARG A 720 -11.96 8.91 -9.85
C ARG A 720 -12.95 10.05 -9.75
N TYR A 721 -13.07 10.85 -10.80
CA TYR A 721 -14.08 11.91 -10.91
C TYR A 721 -14.77 11.86 -12.26
N ASN A 722 -16.10 11.95 -12.24
CA ASN A 722 -16.91 11.91 -13.44
C ASN A 722 -16.95 13.27 -14.18
N VAL A 723 -17.25 13.21 -15.47
CA VAL A 723 -17.49 14.35 -16.36
C VAL A 723 -18.80 14.09 -17.08
N SER A 724 -19.82 14.88 -16.78
CA SER A 724 -21.09 14.84 -17.52
C SER A 724 -21.00 15.75 -18.75
N GLU A 725 -21.29 15.20 -19.94
CA GLU A 725 -21.38 16.00 -21.18
C GLU A 725 -22.62 16.90 -21.22
N SER A 726 -23.67 16.61 -20.44
CA SER A 726 -24.92 17.39 -20.48
C SER A 726 -24.85 18.74 -19.76
N ASP A 727 -24.00 18.88 -18.75
CA ASP A 727 -24.04 20.02 -17.81
C ASP A 727 -22.69 20.73 -17.57
N MET A 728 -21.60 20.31 -18.22
CA MET A 728 -20.23 20.84 -17.99
C MET A 728 -19.80 20.89 -16.50
N GLN A 729 -20.45 20.13 -15.61
CA GLN A 729 -20.05 20.00 -14.22
C GLN A 729 -19.03 18.86 -14.07
N LEU A 730 -17.83 19.21 -13.63
CA LEU A 730 -16.78 18.26 -13.27
C LEU A 730 -17.00 17.79 -11.82
N GLY A 731 -16.95 16.47 -11.57
CA GLY A 731 -16.92 15.92 -10.21
C GLY A 731 -18.27 15.85 -9.50
N ALA A 732 -19.36 15.62 -10.24
CA ALA A 732 -20.68 15.33 -9.66
C ALA A 732 -20.68 14.01 -8.85
N LEU A 733 -19.85 13.06 -9.26
CA LEU A 733 -19.54 11.81 -8.59
C LEU A 733 -18.02 11.70 -8.45
N THR A 734 -17.54 11.57 -7.22
CA THR A 734 -16.13 11.31 -6.90
C THR A 734 -16.04 9.97 -6.17
N ARG A 735 -15.14 9.11 -6.61
CA ARG A 735 -14.82 7.85 -5.92
C ARG A 735 -13.38 7.90 -5.41
N GLU A 736 -13.19 7.54 -4.16
CA GLU A 736 -11.88 7.37 -3.51
C GLU A 736 -11.77 5.92 -3.05
N LEU A 737 -10.75 5.21 -3.53
CA LEU A 737 -10.44 3.85 -3.11
C LEU A 737 -9.04 3.84 -2.49
N LYS A 738 -8.97 3.51 -1.21
CA LYS A 738 -7.71 3.25 -0.50
C LYS A 738 -7.52 1.76 -0.32
N VAL A 739 -6.33 1.29 -0.65
CA VAL A 739 -5.90 -0.11 -0.53
C VAL A 739 -4.67 -0.12 0.36
N ASP A 740 -4.70 -0.94 1.40
CA ASP A 740 -3.60 -1.20 2.32
C ASP A 740 -3.47 -2.72 2.50
N ASN A 741 -2.42 -3.28 1.92
CA ASN A 741 -2.17 -4.71 1.94
C ASN A 741 -0.80 -4.98 2.59
N ASP A 742 -0.81 -5.70 3.71
CA ASP A 742 0.42 -6.11 4.41
C ASP A 742 0.63 -7.62 4.24
N THR A 743 1.83 -8.00 3.83
CA THR A 743 2.24 -9.40 3.70
C THR A 743 3.50 -9.64 4.50
N LYS A 744 3.42 -10.56 5.46
CA LYS A 744 4.57 -11.03 6.25
C LYS A 744 4.83 -12.49 5.93
N ASN A 745 6.08 -12.81 5.62
CA ASN A 745 6.48 -14.16 5.24
C ASN A 745 7.74 -14.58 6.00
N ALA A 746 7.70 -15.80 6.54
CA ALA A 746 8.83 -16.46 7.18
C ALA A 746 9.00 -17.86 6.56
N GLU A 747 10.25 -18.22 6.25
CA GLU A 747 10.59 -19.53 5.70
C GLU A 747 11.85 -20.06 6.38
N LEU A 748 11.82 -21.35 6.73
CA LEU A 748 12.95 -22.09 7.29
C LEU A 748 13.11 -23.41 6.54
N GLY A 749 14.34 -23.70 6.10
CA GLY A 749 14.64 -24.92 5.36
C GLY A 749 15.90 -25.62 5.87
N VAL A 750 15.87 -26.94 5.87
CA VAL A 750 16.99 -27.83 6.16
C VAL A 750 17.13 -28.86 5.05
N ASP A 751 18.35 -29.05 4.57
CA ASP A 751 18.72 -30.08 3.60
C ASP A 751 19.94 -30.82 4.17
N TRP A 752 19.79 -32.12 4.39
CA TRP A 752 20.85 -33.01 4.84
C TRP A 752 21.07 -34.11 3.81
N THR A 753 22.28 -34.14 3.25
CA THR A 753 22.70 -35.16 2.29
C THR A 753 23.82 -36.00 2.88
N ARG A 754 23.73 -37.31 2.72
CA ARG A 754 24.78 -38.28 3.08
C ARG A 754 25.22 -39.04 1.83
N ASN A 755 26.49 -38.86 1.46
CA ASN A 755 27.14 -39.54 0.35
C ASN A 755 27.80 -40.83 0.86
N LEU A 756 27.23 -41.99 0.56
CA LEU A 756 27.81 -43.30 0.84
C LEU A 756 28.43 -43.88 -0.44
N ASP A 757 29.16 -45.00 -0.31
CA ASP A 757 29.92 -45.59 -1.43
C ASP A 757 28.99 -46.06 -2.57
N ASP A 758 27.83 -46.63 -2.23
CA ASP A 758 26.89 -47.21 -3.22
C ASP A 758 25.65 -46.35 -3.48
N TYR A 759 25.34 -45.38 -2.61
CA TYR A 759 24.16 -44.51 -2.76
C TYR A 759 24.31 -43.17 -2.04
N ARG A 760 23.58 -42.18 -2.53
CA ARG A 760 23.42 -40.85 -1.92
C ARG A 760 22.02 -40.73 -1.33
N TRP A 761 21.94 -40.40 -0.04
CA TRP A 761 20.67 -40.23 0.67
C TRP A 761 20.49 -38.78 1.09
N GLN A 762 19.42 -38.14 0.63
CA GLN A 762 19.07 -36.77 0.94
C GLN A 762 17.74 -36.71 1.68
N ASN A 763 17.70 -35.89 2.71
CA ASN A 763 16.50 -35.57 3.47
C ASN A 763 16.36 -34.07 3.57
N MET A 764 15.14 -33.59 3.44
CA MET A 764 14.86 -32.17 3.47
C MET A 764 13.56 -31.88 4.18
N GLY A 765 13.56 -30.78 4.93
CA GLY A 765 12.36 -30.16 5.49
C GLY A 765 12.29 -28.67 5.17
N ILE A 766 11.11 -28.18 4.80
CA ILE A 766 10.83 -26.75 4.63
C ILE A 766 9.54 -26.41 5.36
N PHE A 767 9.56 -25.30 6.09
CA PHE A 767 8.40 -24.73 6.75
C PHE A 767 8.24 -23.27 6.32
N VAL A 768 7.04 -22.92 5.86
CA VAL A 768 6.67 -21.56 5.43
C VAL A 768 5.47 -21.10 6.23
N VAL A 769 5.48 -19.85 6.66
CA VAL A 769 4.32 -19.12 7.20
C VAL A 769 4.16 -17.83 6.42
N GLU A 770 2.94 -17.54 5.99
CA GLU A 770 2.58 -16.30 5.32
C GLU A 770 1.30 -15.74 5.94
N ASP A 771 1.36 -14.51 6.45
CA ASP A 771 0.21 -13.74 6.95
C ASP A 771 -0.05 -12.60 5.98
N LYS A 772 -1.25 -12.54 5.41
CA LYS A 772 -1.69 -11.53 4.46
C LYS A 772 -2.90 -10.80 5.01
N GLN A 773 -2.81 -9.48 5.08
CA GLN A 773 -3.90 -8.61 5.52
C GLN A 773 -4.27 -7.71 4.37
N TYR A 774 -5.56 -7.62 4.07
CA TYR A 774 -6.11 -6.77 3.03
C TYR A 774 -7.12 -5.80 3.67
N ALA A 775 -6.91 -4.51 3.45
CA ALA A 775 -7.82 -3.45 3.85
C ALA A 775 -8.13 -2.58 2.64
N ASN A 776 -9.40 -2.56 2.23
CA ASN A 776 -9.88 -1.70 1.16
C ASN A 776 -11.00 -0.79 1.67
N ASP A 777 -10.84 0.52 1.49
CA ASP A 777 -11.83 1.53 1.81
C ASP A 777 -12.29 2.18 0.52
N ASP A 778 -13.50 1.84 0.08
CA ASP A 778 -14.11 2.37 -1.15
C ASP A 778 -15.22 3.34 -0.79
N MET A 779 -15.02 4.61 -1.13
CA MET A 779 -15.93 5.71 -0.82
C MET A 779 -16.38 6.38 -2.11
N THR A 780 -17.68 6.57 -2.26
CA THR A 780 -18.25 7.30 -3.40
C THR A 780 -19.11 8.45 -2.91
N PHE A 781 -18.80 9.66 -3.36
CA PHE A 781 -19.48 10.91 -3.01
C PHE A 781 -20.26 11.44 -4.21
N ASN A 782 -21.57 11.61 -4.05
CA ASN A 782 -22.43 12.26 -5.03
C ASN A 782 -22.72 13.69 -4.54
N THR A 783 -22.20 14.69 -5.25
CA THR A 783 -22.35 16.10 -4.87
C THR A 783 -23.74 16.65 -5.22
N VAL A 784 -24.48 16.00 -6.13
CA VAL A 784 -25.84 16.38 -6.52
C VAL A 784 -26.83 16.00 -5.41
N ASP A 785 -26.73 14.76 -4.93
CA ASP A 785 -27.63 14.22 -3.90
C ASP A 785 -27.10 14.39 -2.46
N LYS A 786 -25.87 14.89 -2.30
CA LYS A 786 -25.15 15.01 -1.02
C LYS A 786 -25.11 13.70 -0.22
N ALA A 787 -25.03 12.59 -0.93
CA ALA A 787 -24.96 11.25 -0.36
C ALA A 787 -23.54 10.70 -0.49
N ALA A 788 -23.10 9.93 0.51
CA ALA A 788 -21.86 9.16 0.46
C ALA A 788 -22.20 7.68 0.63
N ASN A 789 -21.56 6.84 -0.18
CA ASN A 789 -21.59 5.39 -0.02
C ASN A 789 -20.20 4.94 0.42
N VAL A 790 -20.12 4.13 1.47
CA VAL A 790 -18.86 3.64 2.03
C VAL A 790 -18.91 2.11 2.08
N ALA A 791 -17.91 1.46 1.50
CA ALA A 791 -17.71 0.02 1.58
C ALA A 791 -16.31 -0.27 2.13
N LEU A 792 -16.27 -0.87 3.33
CA LEU A 792 -15.03 -1.23 4.02
C LEU A 792 -14.83 -2.73 3.96
N TRP A 793 -13.79 -3.18 3.26
CA TRP A 793 -13.44 -4.58 3.15
C TRP A 793 -12.22 -4.88 3.98
N ARG A 794 -12.30 -5.91 4.83
CA ARG A 794 -11.18 -6.40 5.64
C ARG A 794 -11.09 -7.91 5.48
N GLN A 795 -9.92 -8.38 5.08
CA GLN A 795 -9.63 -9.80 4.94
C GLN A 795 -8.27 -10.12 5.54
N GLN A 796 -8.15 -11.26 6.21
CA GLN A 796 -6.88 -11.80 6.67
C GLN A 796 -6.75 -13.25 6.23
N GLU A 797 -5.62 -13.61 5.66
CA GLU A 797 -5.26 -14.97 5.29
C GLU A 797 -3.97 -15.40 5.99
N LEU A 798 -4.04 -16.47 6.78
CA LEU A 798 -2.86 -17.12 7.35
C LEU A 798 -2.63 -18.45 6.63
N LYS A 799 -1.48 -18.57 5.97
CA LYS A 799 -1.06 -19.76 5.22
C LYS A 799 0.15 -20.39 5.87
N THR A 800 0.14 -21.72 5.97
CA THR A 800 1.31 -22.50 6.38
C THR A 800 1.56 -23.65 5.41
N GLU A 801 2.83 -23.95 5.18
CA GLU A 801 3.26 -25.08 4.35
C GLU A 801 4.40 -25.80 5.05
N LEU A 802 4.27 -27.11 5.22
CA LEU A 802 5.32 -28.01 5.66
C LEU A 802 5.59 -29.03 4.57
N ILE A 803 6.83 -29.10 4.10
CA ILE A 803 7.28 -30.09 3.13
C ILE A 803 8.37 -30.94 3.77
N LEU A 804 8.22 -32.26 3.71
CA LEU A 804 9.24 -33.22 4.08
C LEU A 804 9.53 -34.13 2.89
N ARG A 805 10.79 -34.28 2.51
CA ARG A 805 11.19 -35.13 1.38
C ARG A 805 12.38 -35.99 1.76
N SER A 806 12.36 -37.25 1.36
CA SER A 806 13.50 -38.15 1.44
C SER A 806 13.76 -38.76 0.07
N THR A 807 15.00 -38.74 -0.39
CA THR A 807 15.40 -39.22 -1.72
C THR A 807 16.68 -40.04 -1.61
N ILE A 808 16.66 -41.23 -2.19
CA ILE A 808 17.82 -42.11 -2.33
C ILE A 808 18.15 -42.20 -3.81
N GLU A 809 19.40 -41.96 -4.15
CA GLU A 809 19.95 -42.18 -5.48
C GLU A 809 21.06 -43.19 -5.38
N MET A 810 21.00 -44.22 -6.22
CA MET A 810 22.04 -45.22 -6.29
C MET A 810 23.16 -44.70 -7.19
N MET A 811 24.40 -45.07 -6.87
CA MET A 811 25.52 -44.79 -7.77
C MET A 811 25.27 -45.45 -9.13
N GLN A 812 25.86 -44.86 -10.18
CA GLN A 812 25.68 -45.35 -11.54
C GLN A 812 26.13 -46.81 -11.68
N GLU A 813 25.21 -47.69 -12.05
CA GLU A 813 25.47 -49.10 -12.33
C GLU A 813 25.36 -49.33 -13.84
N GLY A 814 26.51 -49.46 -14.51
CA GLY A 814 26.58 -49.44 -15.97
C GLY A 814 26.17 -48.08 -16.53
N ASP A 815 25.12 -48.06 -17.35
CA ASP A 815 24.60 -46.85 -18.00
C ASP A 815 23.39 -46.25 -17.27
N ILE A 816 23.03 -46.79 -16.10
CA ILE A 816 21.78 -46.48 -15.39
C ILE A 816 22.07 -45.84 -14.03
N THR A 817 21.29 -44.81 -13.67
CA THR A 817 21.30 -44.19 -12.34
C THR A 817 19.87 -44.13 -11.79
N PRO A 818 19.48 -45.11 -10.96
CA PRO A 818 18.17 -45.16 -10.32
C PRO A 818 18.04 -44.17 -9.16
N ARG A 819 16.83 -43.64 -8.98
CA ARG A 819 16.45 -42.75 -7.88
C ARG A 819 15.06 -43.09 -7.37
N PHE A 820 14.89 -43.04 -6.06
CA PHE A 820 13.63 -43.30 -5.39
C PHE A 820 13.41 -42.25 -4.30
N GLY A 821 12.16 -41.90 -4.04
CA GLY A 821 11.88 -41.06 -2.90
C GLY A 821 10.42 -40.94 -2.54
N ILE A 822 10.21 -40.23 -1.44
CA ILE A 822 8.92 -39.90 -0.89
C ILE A 822 8.88 -38.42 -0.53
N GLU A 823 7.76 -37.77 -0.79
CA GLU A 823 7.47 -36.40 -0.37
C GLU A 823 6.15 -36.40 0.41
N MET A 824 6.12 -35.69 1.54
CA MET A 824 4.91 -35.39 2.30
C MET A 824 4.77 -33.88 2.37
N THR A 825 3.57 -33.37 2.12
CA THR A 825 3.27 -31.95 2.20
C THR A 825 1.99 -31.75 3.00
N GLU A 826 2.03 -30.79 3.92
CA GLU A 826 0.86 -30.28 4.60
C GLU A 826 0.72 -28.79 4.28
N ASN A 827 -0.36 -28.41 3.61
CA ASN A 827 -0.70 -27.03 3.30
C ASN A 827 -1.94 -26.65 4.10
N ARG A 828 -1.93 -25.49 4.74
CA ARG A 828 -3.10 -24.95 5.43
C ARG A 828 -3.31 -23.49 5.06
N MET A 829 -4.56 -23.07 4.99
CA MET A 829 -4.95 -21.67 4.92
C MET A 829 -6.18 -21.46 5.81
N GLN A 830 -6.13 -20.42 6.63
CA GLN A 830 -7.32 -19.83 7.23
C GLN A 830 -7.54 -18.45 6.62
N SER A 831 -8.72 -18.21 6.06
CA SER A 831 -9.16 -16.90 5.58
C SER A 831 -10.29 -16.39 6.43
N SER A 832 -10.25 -15.13 6.84
CA SER A 832 -11.35 -14.45 7.53
C SER A 832 -11.70 -13.16 6.81
N VAL A 833 -12.98 -13.00 6.45
CA VAL A 833 -13.50 -11.84 5.70
C VAL A 833 -14.61 -11.17 6.50
N SER A 834 -14.50 -9.86 6.68
CA SER A 834 -15.57 -9.03 7.22
C SER A 834 -16.50 -8.59 6.10
N ILE A 835 -17.79 -8.89 6.23
CA ILE A 835 -18.81 -8.52 5.25
C ILE A 835 -19.50 -7.23 5.71
N PRO A 836 -19.50 -6.14 4.91
CA PRO A 836 -20.05 -4.83 5.30
C PRO A 836 -21.50 -4.81 5.80
N SER A 837 -22.28 -5.86 5.48
CA SER A 837 -23.70 -5.99 5.83
C SER A 837 -24.01 -7.07 6.89
N SER A 838 -22.99 -7.69 7.51
CA SER A 838 -23.13 -8.78 8.49
C SER A 838 -22.31 -8.50 9.74
N VAL A 839 -22.85 -8.84 10.91
CA VAL A 839 -22.12 -8.77 12.20
C VAL A 839 -21.07 -9.88 12.31
N ASN A 840 -21.23 -10.96 11.53
CA ASN A 840 -20.35 -12.13 11.57
C ASN A 840 -19.27 -12.05 10.49
N LYS A 841 -18.04 -12.42 10.87
CA LYS A 841 -16.95 -12.72 9.93
C LYS A 841 -17.21 -14.08 9.27
N GLU A 842 -17.00 -14.16 7.97
CA GLU A 842 -16.95 -15.44 7.26
C GLU A 842 -15.53 -15.99 7.37
N VAL A 843 -15.41 -17.23 7.85
CA VAL A 843 -14.12 -17.92 7.99
C VAL A 843 -14.12 -19.12 7.05
N THR A 844 -13.02 -19.32 6.33
CA THR A 844 -12.78 -20.49 5.49
C THR A 844 -11.44 -21.09 5.86
N ASP A 845 -11.45 -22.32 6.33
CA ASP A 845 -10.28 -23.14 6.61
C ASP A 845 -10.10 -24.17 5.50
N VAL A 846 -8.92 -24.22 4.91
CA VAL A 846 -8.52 -25.20 3.88
C VAL A 846 -7.29 -25.93 4.37
N ASN A 847 -7.33 -27.25 4.37
CA ASN A 847 -6.21 -28.11 4.72
C ASN A 847 -5.99 -29.15 3.62
N GLU A 848 -4.76 -29.32 3.16
CA GLU A 848 -4.36 -30.40 2.25
C GLU A 848 -3.23 -31.19 2.90
N LEU A 849 -3.43 -32.51 3.02
CA LEU A 849 -2.35 -33.46 3.27
C LEU A 849 -2.08 -34.23 1.98
N ARG A 850 -0.84 -34.16 1.49
CA ARG A 850 -0.38 -34.82 0.27
C ARG A 850 0.80 -35.72 0.56
N ALA A 851 0.82 -36.90 -0.05
CA ALA A 851 1.95 -37.80 -0.11
C ALA A 851 2.27 -38.16 -1.56
N GLU A 852 3.54 -38.16 -1.92
CA GLU A 852 4.03 -38.59 -3.22
C GLU A 852 5.10 -39.66 -3.05
N VAL A 853 5.04 -40.72 -3.86
CA VAL A 853 6.11 -41.71 -3.99
C VAL A 853 6.57 -41.69 -5.44
N PHE A 854 7.87 -41.59 -5.65
CA PHE A 854 8.44 -41.46 -6.99
C PHE A 854 9.65 -42.36 -7.20
N ALA A 855 9.83 -42.75 -8.45
CA ALA A 855 11.00 -43.46 -8.94
C ALA A 855 11.42 -42.88 -10.30
N ASP A 856 12.70 -42.58 -10.44
CA ASP A 856 13.29 -42.05 -11.67
C ASP A 856 14.49 -42.89 -12.09
N ILE A 857 14.71 -43.00 -13.39
CA ILE A 857 15.83 -43.71 -13.99
C ILE A 857 16.46 -42.79 -15.02
N ASN A 858 17.71 -42.41 -14.79
CA ASN A 858 18.55 -41.80 -15.80
C ASN A 858 19.31 -42.89 -16.57
N TYR A 859 19.23 -42.87 -17.89
CA TYR A 859 19.88 -43.81 -18.79
C TYR A 859 20.76 -43.07 -19.80
N THR A 860 22.07 -43.28 -19.70
CA THR A 860 23.07 -42.71 -20.60
C THR A 860 23.28 -43.66 -21.79
N HIS A 861 22.54 -43.46 -22.89
CA HIS A 861 22.65 -44.32 -24.08
C HIS A 861 24.04 -44.24 -24.73
N THR A 862 24.59 -43.02 -24.82
CA THR A 862 25.93 -42.71 -25.33
C THR A 862 26.43 -41.41 -24.69
N GLN A 863 27.67 -40.99 -24.96
CA GLN A 863 28.21 -39.72 -24.46
C GLN A 863 27.45 -38.46 -24.93
N ASN A 864 26.58 -38.57 -25.93
CA ASN A 864 25.81 -37.44 -26.46
C ASN A 864 24.29 -37.67 -26.52
N LEU A 865 23.79 -38.77 -25.96
CA LEU A 865 22.37 -39.12 -25.90
C LEU A 865 22.05 -39.68 -24.51
N SER A 866 21.15 -39.02 -23.79
CA SER A 866 20.69 -39.45 -22.47
C SER A 866 19.17 -39.33 -22.37
N SER A 867 18.55 -40.26 -21.65
CA SER A 867 17.10 -40.24 -21.38
C SER A 867 16.84 -40.37 -19.87
N GLU A 868 15.78 -39.72 -19.39
CA GLU A 868 15.25 -39.82 -18.04
C GLU A 868 13.81 -40.34 -18.12
N PHE A 869 13.51 -41.34 -17.30
CA PHE A 869 12.16 -41.88 -17.15
C PHE A 869 11.76 -41.79 -15.68
N GLY A 870 10.70 -41.06 -15.40
CA GLY A 870 10.16 -40.86 -14.06
C GLY A 870 8.73 -41.34 -13.95
N LEU A 871 8.36 -41.89 -12.81
CA LEU A 871 6.98 -42.18 -12.45
C LEU A 871 6.74 -41.77 -11.01
N THR A 872 5.77 -40.89 -10.81
CA THR A 872 5.31 -40.48 -9.48
C THR A 872 3.85 -40.87 -9.29
N TYR A 873 3.52 -41.37 -8.10
CA TYR A 873 2.16 -41.51 -7.62
C TYR A 873 1.91 -40.48 -6.53
N GLU A 874 0.93 -39.60 -6.74
CA GLU A 874 0.48 -38.61 -5.76
C GLU A 874 -0.87 -39.08 -5.18
N ALA A 875 -1.02 -38.99 -3.86
CA ALA A 875 -2.30 -39.07 -3.17
C ALA A 875 -2.46 -37.85 -2.26
N SER A 876 -3.61 -37.19 -2.31
CA SER A 876 -3.91 -36.06 -1.43
C SER A 876 -5.33 -36.09 -0.90
N GLN A 877 -5.52 -35.51 0.28
CA GLN A 877 -6.81 -35.23 0.87
C GLN A 877 -6.90 -33.72 1.11
N ILE A 878 -7.95 -33.09 0.58
CA ILE A 878 -8.24 -31.68 0.79
C ILE A 878 -9.54 -31.59 1.58
N ASP A 879 -9.49 -30.93 2.73
CA ASP A 879 -10.62 -30.66 3.60
C ASP A 879 -10.85 -29.15 3.64
N VAL A 880 -12.08 -28.72 3.38
CA VAL A 880 -12.49 -27.32 3.35
C VAL A 880 -13.65 -27.15 4.33
N GLU A 881 -13.47 -26.28 5.32
CA GLU A 881 -14.51 -25.85 6.24
C GLU A 881 -14.80 -24.36 6.02
N GLY A 882 -16.03 -24.03 5.62
CA GLY A 882 -16.50 -22.66 5.50
C GLY A 882 -18.02 -22.63 5.61
N LEU A 883 -18.69 -21.84 4.75
CA LEU A 883 -20.16 -21.89 4.63
C LEU A 883 -20.66 -23.29 4.28
N ASN A 884 -19.95 -23.96 3.39
CA ASN A 884 -20.16 -25.36 3.06
C ASN A 884 -18.91 -26.15 3.46
N ARG A 885 -19.09 -27.41 3.88
CA ARG A 885 -18.00 -28.34 4.14
C ARG A 885 -17.82 -29.24 2.93
N ALA A 886 -16.60 -29.34 2.44
CA ALA A 886 -16.23 -30.27 1.38
C ALA A 886 -14.97 -31.02 1.78
N SER A 887 -14.93 -32.31 1.45
CA SER A 887 -13.74 -33.14 1.60
C SER A 887 -13.57 -33.93 0.33
N GLN A 888 -12.36 -33.96 -0.20
CA GLN A 888 -12.03 -34.66 -1.43
C GLN A 888 -10.74 -35.44 -1.27
N SER A 889 -10.76 -36.68 -1.76
CA SER A 889 -9.57 -37.53 -1.91
C SER A 889 -9.21 -37.61 -3.37
N LEU A 890 -7.97 -37.29 -3.69
CA LEU A 890 -7.43 -37.23 -5.04
C LEU A 890 -6.23 -38.17 -5.16
N SER A 891 -6.04 -38.74 -6.34
CA SER A 891 -4.85 -39.53 -6.63
C SER A 891 -4.50 -39.42 -8.11
N PHE A 892 -3.19 -39.34 -8.40
CA PHE A 892 -2.69 -39.08 -9.74
C PHE A 892 -1.45 -39.90 -10.03
N TRP A 893 -1.34 -40.37 -11.27
CA TRP A 893 -0.10 -40.89 -11.84
C TRP A 893 0.55 -39.81 -12.69
N LYS A 894 1.82 -39.50 -12.42
CA LYS A 894 2.61 -38.49 -13.13
C LYS A 894 3.79 -39.15 -13.85
N PRO A 895 3.56 -39.83 -14.99
CA PRO A 895 4.65 -40.30 -15.83
C PRO A 895 5.41 -39.12 -16.44
N ARG A 896 6.72 -39.28 -16.58
CA ARG A 896 7.63 -38.32 -17.18
C ARG A 896 8.67 -39.04 -18.02
N TRP A 897 8.88 -38.56 -19.22
CA TRP A 897 9.95 -38.99 -20.11
C TRP A 897 10.63 -37.76 -20.69
N GLN A 898 11.94 -37.73 -20.59
CA GLN A 898 12.75 -36.67 -21.19
C GLN A 898 13.97 -37.26 -21.87
N THR A 899 14.33 -36.77 -23.05
CA THR A 899 15.54 -37.20 -23.77
C THR A 899 16.28 -35.98 -24.28
N SER A 900 17.60 -35.97 -24.11
CA SER A 900 18.50 -34.96 -24.65
C SER A 900 19.52 -35.60 -25.58
N TRP A 901 19.67 -35.00 -26.76
CA TRP A 901 20.59 -35.45 -27.79
C TRP A 901 21.42 -34.29 -28.33
N SER A 902 22.74 -34.42 -28.29
CA SER A 902 23.70 -33.44 -28.80
C SER A 902 24.50 -34.04 -29.96
N PRO A 903 23.93 -34.13 -31.18
CA PRO A 903 24.61 -34.77 -32.31
C PRO A 903 25.95 -34.10 -32.69
N SER A 904 26.12 -32.83 -32.34
CA SER A 904 27.37 -32.09 -32.49
C SER A 904 27.57 -31.14 -31.31
N LYS A 905 28.76 -30.52 -31.20
CA LYS A 905 29.01 -29.49 -30.17
C LYS A 905 28.18 -28.21 -30.36
N SER A 906 27.62 -27.99 -31.55
CA SER A 906 26.84 -26.81 -31.91
C SER A 906 25.34 -27.06 -31.93
N THR A 907 24.86 -28.29 -31.71
CA THR A 907 23.45 -28.64 -31.88
C THR A 907 22.96 -29.46 -30.70
N ASN A 908 21.82 -29.07 -30.14
CA ASN A 908 21.15 -29.76 -29.05
C ASN A 908 19.65 -29.93 -29.38
N LEU A 909 19.13 -31.13 -29.14
CA LEU A 909 17.71 -31.47 -29.24
C LEU A 909 17.22 -32.03 -27.91
N ASN A 910 16.08 -31.55 -27.44
CA ASN A 910 15.40 -32.06 -26.27
C ASN A 910 13.97 -32.46 -26.62
N TRP A 911 13.51 -33.57 -26.06
CA TRP A 911 12.12 -34.00 -26.10
C TRP A 911 11.62 -34.22 -24.68
N LEU A 912 10.38 -33.85 -24.42
CA LEU A 912 9.71 -34.00 -23.14
C LEU A 912 8.29 -34.50 -23.38
N ALA A 913 7.92 -35.57 -22.67
CA ALA A 913 6.54 -35.98 -22.50
C ALA A 913 6.28 -36.11 -21.00
N GLU A 914 5.34 -35.35 -20.46
CA GLU A 914 5.06 -35.38 -19.03
C GLU A 914 3.58 -35.18 -18.73
N HIS A 915 3.12 -35.77 -17.62
CA HIS A 915 1.83 -35.47 -17.02
C HIS A 915 2.05 -34.81 -15.67
N ARG A 916 1.57 -33.57 -15.52
CA ARG A 916 1.75 -32.73 -14.34
C ARG A 916 0.41 -32.28 -13.75
N ILE A 917 0.40 -32.06 -12.45
CA ILE A 917 -0.77 -31.61 -11.69
C ILE A 917 -0.49 -30.20 -11.16
N SER A 918 -1.38 -29.25 -11.42
CA SER A 918 -1.25 -27.84 -11.01
C SER A 918 -1.52 -27.67 -9.51
N GLN A 919 -0.86 -26.71 -8.86
CA GLN A 919 -1.14 -26.38 -7.45
C GLN A 919 -2.43 -25.58 -7.37
N LEU A 920 -3.30 -25.90 -6.40
CA LEU A 920 -4.47 -25.09 -6.11
C LEU A 920 -4.04 -23.86 -5.31
N ASN A 921 -4.57 -22.70 -5.65
CA ASN A 921 -4.46 -21.51 -4.82
C ASN A 921 -5.58 -21.55 -3.78
N PHE A 922 -5.21 -21.67 -2.50
CA PHE A 922 -6.19 -21.86 -1.43
C PHE A 922 -7.11 -20.65 -1.25
N SER A 923 -6.66 -19.45 -1.65
CA SER A 923 -7.51 -18.25 -1.65
C SER A 923 -8.75 -18.40 -2.55
N ASP A 924 -8.70 -19.24 -3.59
CA ASP A 924 -9.82 -19.43 -4.51
C ASP A 924 -10.98 -20.25 -3.89
N PHE A 925 -10.72 -20.94 -2.77
CA PHE A 925 -11.76 -21.61 -1.98
C PHE A 925 -12.54 -20.63 -1.09
N ALA A 926 -11.94 -19.49 -0.76
CA ALA A 926 -12.52 -18.47 0.09
C ALA A 926 -13.17 -17.37 -0.75
N ARG A 927 -14.15 -16.68 -0.15
CA ARG A 927 -14.71 -15.46 -0.73
C ARG A 927 -13.61 -14.38 -0.80
N SER A 928 -13.58 -13.63 -1.90
CA SER A 928 -12.68 -12.47 -2.05
C SER A 928 -13.36 -11.31 -2.78
N VAL A 929 -12.79 -10.11 -2.63
CA VAL A 929 -13.27 -8.90 -3.28
C VAL A 929 -12.12 -8.19 -3.95
N ASP A 930 -12.27 -7.90 -5.24
CA ASP A 930 -11.43 -6.94 -5.95
C ASP A 930 -12.15 -5.59 -5.96
N ALA A 931 -11.76 -4.75 -4.99
CA ALA A 931 -12.32 -3.42 -4.84
C ALA A 931 -11.96 -2.49 -6.01
N GLY A 932 -10.86 -2.72 -6.73
CA GLY A 932 -10.44 -1.88 -7.85
C GLY A 932 -11.45 -1.84 -8.99
N ASP A 933 -11.98 -3.02 -9.33
CA ASP A 933 -12.95 -3.21 -10.42
C ASP A 933 -14.37 -3.54 -9.91
N GLY A 934 -14.58 -3.54 -8.59
CA GLY A 934 -15.87 -3.81 -7.95
C GLY A 934 -16.35 -5.25 -8.11
N ARG A 935 -15.42 -6.22 -8.15
CA ARG A 935 -15.73 -7.63 -8.41
C ARG A 935 -15.78 -8.41 -7.11
N ASN A 936 -16.95 -8.99 -6.84
CA ASN A 936 -17.11 -9.97 -5.77
C ASN A 936 -16.91 -11.36 -6.34
N GLN A 937 -16.03 -12.15 -5.73
CA GLN A 937 -15.80 -13.54 -6.12
C GLN A 937 -16.27 -14.47 -5.02
N SER A 938 -17.13 -15.40 -5.39
CA SER A 938 -17.53 -16.50 -4.53
C SER A 938 -16.41 -17.53 -4.47
N GLY A 939 -16.09 -17.97 -3.25
CA GLY A 939 -15.22 -19.12 -3.05
C GLY A 939 -15.88 -20.41 -3.53
N ASN A 940 -15.07 -21.37 -3.98
CA ASN A 940 -15.55 -22.68 -4.42
C ASN A 940 -14.88 -23.80 -3.62
N THR A 941 -15.67 -24.52 -2.82
CA THR A 941 -15.17 -25.57 -1.92
C THR A 941 -14.81 -26.87 -2.63
N GLU A 942 -15.19 -27.03 -3.91
CA GLU A 942 -15.04 -28.27 -4.68
C GLU A 942 -13.93 -28.22 -5.73
N LEU A 943 -13.05 -27.21 -5.69
CA LEU A 943 -11.96 -27.04 -6.65
C LEU A 943 -11.02 -28.25 -6.68
N LYS A 944 -10.73 -28.72 -7.88
CA LYS A 944 -9.76 -29.78 -8.18
C LYS A 944 -8.59 -29.20 -8.95
N PRO A 945 -7.38 -29.75 -8.80
CA PRO A 945 -6.23 -29.28 -9.53
C PRO A 945 -6.36 -29.59 -11.04
N GLU A 946 -5.99 -28.63 -11.87
CA GLU A 946 -5.84 -28.85 -13.32
C GLU A 946 -4.75 -29.89 -13.59
N GLN A 947 -4.98 -30.77 -14.57
CA GLN A 947 -4.02 -31.78 -15.00
C GLN A 947 -3.54 -31.45 -16.41
N THR A 948 -2.23 -31.40 -16.64
CA THR A 948 -1.67 -31.14 -17.96
C THR A 948 -0.80 -32.30 -18.43
N THR A 949 -1.15 -32.89 -19.57
CA THR A 949 -0.25 -33.76 -20.32
C THR A 949 0.42 -32.93 -21.41
N GLU A 950 1.74 -32.79 -21.37
CA GLU A 950 2.52 -32.05 -22.37
C GLU A 950 3.37 -32.99 -23.22
N LEU A 951 3.44 -32.70 -24.51
CA LEU A 951 4.50 -33.14 -25.40
C LEU A 951 5.22 -31.91 -25.93
N SER A 952 6.54 -31.84 -25.76
CA SER A 952 7.34 -30.74 -26.30
C SER A 952 8.67 -31.19 -26.89
N THR A 953 9.14 -30.40 -27.85
CA THR A 953 10.45 -30.55 -28.47
C THR A 953 11.15 -29.22 -28.53
N GLN A 954 12.45 -29.21 -28.27
CA GLN A 954 13.29 -28.02 -28.35
C GLN A 954 14.51 -28.33 -29.21
N TYR A 955 14.76 -27.45 -30.18
CA TYR A 955 15.96 -27.45 -31.01
C TYR A 955 16.79 -26.21 -30.69
N GLN A 956 18.10 -26.39 -30.51
CA GLN A 956 19.05 -25.31 -30.32
C GLN A 956 20.27 -25.50 -31.22
N TRP A 957 20.65 -24.45 -31.93
CA TRP A 957 21.80 -24.40 -32.82
C TRP A 957 22.66 -23.17 -32.57
N TYR A 958 23.96 -23.39 -32.37
CA TYR A 958 24.98 -22.35 -32.26
C TYR A 958 25.70 -22.21 -33.60
N PHE A 959 25.56 -21.07 -34.26
CA PHE A 959 26.23 -20.78 -35.53
C PHE A 959 27.48 -19.89 -35.36
N SER A 960 27.69 -19.31 -34.18
CA SER A 960 28.93 -18.63 -33.79
C SER A 960 29.16 -18.74 -32.27
N LYS A 961 30.09 -17.96 -31.71
CA LYS A 961 30.43 -18.01 -30.26
C LYS A 961 29.36 -17.37 -29.38
N ARG A 962 28.73 -16.28 -29.82
CA ARG A 962 27.60 -15.62 -29.14
C ARG A 962 26.28 -15.75 -29.94
N GLY A 963 26.34 -16.19 -31.20
CA GLY A 963 25.18 -16.35 -32.08
C GLY A 963 24.50 -17.72 -31.96
N ASN A 964 23.19 -17.72 -31.70
CA ASN A 964 22.41 -18.94 -31.54
C ASN A 964 20.96 -18.79 -32.00
N PHE A 965 20.34 -19.92 -32.34
CA PHE A 965 18.94 -20.07 -32.70
C PHE A 965 18.33 -21.17 -31.84
N LYS A 966 17.22 -20.87 -31.16
CA LYS A 966 16.49 -21.82 -30.30
C LYS A 966 15.01 -21.78 -30.66
N VAL A 967 14.40 -22.96 -30.77
CA VAL A 967 12.95 -23.11 -30.98
C VAL A 967 12.44 -24.19 -30.05
N LYS A 968 11.42 -23.88 -29.25
CA LYS A 968 10.62 -24.85 -28.51
C LYS A 968 9.22 -24.90 -29.11
N LEU A 969 8.72 -26.10 -29.38
CA LEU A 969 7.33 -26.36 -29.77
C LEU A 969 6.70 -27.24 -28.69
N TYR A 970 5.47 -26.93 -28.30
CA TYR A 970 4.76 -27.73 -27.31
C TYR A 970 3.27 -27.85 -27.62
N TYR A 971 2.71 -28.98 -27.20
CA TYR A 971 1.28 -29.26 -27.26
C TYR A 971 0.85 -29.88 -25.92
N GLN A 972 -0.29 -29.43 -25.41
CA GLN A 972 -0.80 -29.77 -24.10
C GLN A 972 -2.26 -30.21 -24.20
N TRP A 973 -2.57 -31.32 -23.56
CA TRP A 973 -3.94 -31.69 -23.20
C TRP A 973 -4.14 -31.33 -21.74
N ARG A 974 -5.10 -30.45 -21.46
CA ARG A 974 -5.40 -29.97 -20.12
C ARG A 974 -6.77 -30.48 -19.71
N LYS A 975 -6.87 -31.02 -18.50
CA LYS A 975 -8.08 -31.58 -17.91
C LYS A 975 -8.45 -30.79 -16.68
N ASP A 976 -9.77 -30.64 -16.45
CA ASP A 976 -10.32 -29.95 -15.29
C ASP A 976 -9.82 -28.49 -15.18
N VAL A 977 -9.74 -27.80 -16.31
CA VAL A 977 -9.23 -26.43 -16.40
C VAL A 977 -10.05 -25.48 -15.53
N LEU A 978 -9.36 -24.59 -14.84
CA LEU A 978 -9.95 -23.60 -13.94
C LEU A 978 -10.29 -22.31 -14.70
N GLU A 979 -11.57 -21.96 -14.75
CA GLU A 979 -12.08 -20.76 -15.40
C GLU A 979 -13.15 -20.10 -14.53
N HIS A 980 -13.33 -18.79 -14.68
CA HIS A 980 -14.38 -18.07 -13.95
C HIS A 980 -15.74 -18.30 -14.60
N ILE A 981 -16.68 -18.82 -13.81
CA ILE A 981 -18.06 -19.08 -14.25
C ILE A 981 -19.07 -18.41 -13.32
N ALA A 982 -20.27 -18.21 -13.82
CA ALA A 982 -21.39 -17.75 -13.02
C ALA A 982 -21.93 -18.93 -12.19
N PHE A 983 -22.08 -18.72 -10.87
CA PHE A 983 -22.80 -19.64 -9.99
C PHE A 983 -24.28 -19.24 -9.85
N SER A 984 -24.57 -17.96 -10.00
CA SER A 984 -25.91 -17.38 -10.08
C SER A 984 -25.91 -16.15 -10.99
N ASP A 985 -27.07 -15.49 -11.16
CA ASP A 985 -27.19 -14.26 -11.97
C ASP A 985 -26.37 -13.08 -11.43
N SER A 986 -25.94 -13.14 -10.16
CA SER A 986 -25.24 -12.05 -9.46
C SER A 986 -23.94 -12.46 -8.78
N ALA A 987 -23.53 -13.72 -8.89
CA ALA A 987 -22.33 -14.24 -8.23
C ALA A 987 -21.60 -15.22 -9.15
N GLY A 988 -20.28 -15.06 -9.23
CA GLY A 988 -19.39 -15.92 -9.96
C GLY A 988 -18.09 -16.15 -9.21
N GLY A 989 -17.37 -17.19 -9.62
CA GLY A 989 -16.13 -17.59 -8.99
C GLY A 989 -15.37 -18.54 -9.90
N LEU A 990 -14.20 -18.97 -9.45
CA LEU A 990 -13.39 -19.96 -10.14
C LEU A 990 -14.03 -21.36 -9.98
N ALA A 991 -14.03 -22.16 -11.04
CA ALA A 991 -14.48 -23.56 -10.98
C ALA A 991 -13.72 -24.43 -11.98
N ASN A 992 -13.84 -25.74 -11.86
CA ASN A 992 -13.38 -26.68 -12.90
C ASN A 992 -14.43 -26.76 -14.01
N VAL A 993 -14.02 -26.45 -15.23
CA VAL A 993 -14.97 -26.12 -16.31
C VAL A 993 -14.91 -27.08 -17.51
N GLY A 994 -13.93 -27.98 -17.52
CA GLY A 994 -13.80 -29.04 -18.52
C GLY A 994 -12.38 -29.18 -19.02
N ASP A 995 -12.24 -29.73 -20.23
CA ASP A 995 -10.95 -30.04 -20.82
C ASP A 995 -10.61 -29.05 -21.94
N ALA A 996 -9.33 -28.73 -22.09
CA ALA A 996 -8.82 -27.84 -23.11
C ALA A 996 -7.61 -28.44 -23.83
N LYS A 997 -7.36 -27.95 -25.04
CA LYS A 997 -6.06 -28.13 -25.71
C LYS A 997 -5.33 -26.80 -25.71
N PHE A 998 -4.02 -26.84 -25.52
CA PHE A 998 -3.17 -25.65 -25.52
C PHE A 998 -1.87 -25.95 -26.26
N TRP A 999 -1.38 -25.04 -27.08
CA TRP A 999 -0.15 -25.25 -27.83
C TRP A 999 0.56 -23.93 -28.10
N GLY A 1000 1.83 -24.02 -28.46
CA GLY A 1000 2.59 -22.84 -28.75
C GLY A 1000 4.01 -23.12 -29.23
N SER A 1001 4.70 -22.03 -29.51
CA SER A 1001 6.09 -22.02 -29.91
C SER A 1001 6.83 -20.86 -29.25
N HIS A 1002 8.06 -21.11 -28.84
CA HIS A 1002 8.99 -20.08 -28.35
C HIS A 1002 10.23 -20.08 -29.21
N VAL A 1003 10.51 -18.96 -29.87
CA VAL A 1003 11.63 -18.78 -30.79
C VAL A 1003 12.55 -17.72 -30.21
N GLU A 1004 13.82 -18.05 -30.04
CA GLU A 1004 14.87 -17.11 -29.64
C GLU A 1004 15.99 -17.13 -30.67
N VAL A 1005 16.44 -15.94 -31.06
CA VAL A 1005 17.60 -15.80 -31.93
C VAL A 1005 18.50 -14.71 -31.39
N ALA A 1006 19.79 -15.01 -31.25
CA ALA A 1006 20.82 -14.06 -30.90
C ALA A 1006 21.83 -13.98 -32.04
N PHE A 1007 22.15 -12.77 -32.49
CA PHE A 1007 23.13 -12.53 -33.55
C PHE A 1007 24.25 -11.62 -33.05
N GLU A 1008 25.48 -11.99 -33.37
CA GLU A 1008 26.62 -11.08 -33.31
C GLU A 1008 26.58 -10.14 -34.51
N LEU A 1009 26.88 -8.87 -34.30
CA LEU A 1009 26.92 -7.88 -35.38
C LEU A 1009 28.36 -7.62 -35.86
N GLU A 1010 29.26 -8.61 -35.72
CA GLU A 1010 30.71 -8.44 -35.82
C GLU A 1010 31.30 -8.05 -37.20
N PRO A 1011 30.54 -7.88 -38.31
CA PRO A 1011 31.01 -7.07 -39.44
C PRO A 1011 30.66 -5.58 -39.37
N ILE A 1012 29.65 -5.20 -38.60
CA ILE A 1012 29.06 -3.85 -38.55
C ILE A 1012 29.50 -3.11 -37.28
N LEU A 1013 29.46 -3.83 -36.15
CA LEU A 1013 29.74 -3.29 -34.83
C LEU A 1013 30.32 -4.38 -33.94
N GLU A 1014 31.61 -4.29 -33.66
CA GLU A 1014 32.32 -5.21 -32.77
C GLU A 1014 31.69 -5.21 -31.38
N ASN A 1015 31.65 -6.37 -30.72
CA ASN A 1015 31.10 -6.55 -29.37
C ASN A 1015 29.61 -6.21 -29.20
N ALA A 1016 28.87 -6.04 -30.30
CA ALA A 1016 27.42 -5.85 -30.26
C ALA A 1016 26.66 -7.16 -30.45
N LEU A 1017 25.56 -7.29 -29.70
CA LEU A 1017 24.64 -8.42 -29.74
C LEU A 1017 23.22 -7.91 -29.94
N PHE A 1018 22.49 -8.60 -30.82
CA PHE A 1018 21.07 -8.39 -31.01
C PHE A 1018 20.32 -9.69 -30.74
N GLU A 1019 19.36 -9.63 -29.83
CA GLU A 1019 18.54 -10.76 -29.38
C GLU A 1019 17.08 -10.48 -29.74
N VAL A 1020 16.40 -11.50 -30.25
CA VAL A 1020 14.96 -11.49 -30.56
C VAL A 1020 14.34 -12.71 -29.92
N SER A 1021 13.30 -12.52 -29.12
CA SER A 1021 12.45 -13.57 -28.57
C SER A 1021 11.03 -13.35 -29.04
N TYR A 1022 10.41 -14.40 -29.57
CA TYR A 1022 9.02 -14.40 -30.02
C TYR A 1022 8.30 -15.62 -29.47
N GLU A 1023 7.18 -15.38 -28.80
CA GLU A 1023 6.32 -16.41 -28.24
C GLU A 1023 4.96 -16.38 -28.95
N HIS A 1024 4.47 -17.55 -29.34
CA HIS A 1024 3.14 -17.76 -29.87
C HIS A 1024 2.41 -18.82 -29.04
N LYS A 1025 1.18 -18.53 -28.63
CA LYS A 1025 0.32 -19.36 -27.79
C LYS A 1025 -1.10 -19.38 -28.36
N ASN A 1026 -1.73 -20.55 -28.29
CA ASN A 1026 -3.13 -20.69 -28.64
C ASN A 1026 -3.77 -21.84 -27.87
N SER A 1027 -5.10 -21.84 -27.83
CA SER A 1027 -5.91 -22.80 -27.09
C SER A 1027 -7.18 -23.13 -27.85
N ASP A 1028 -7.71 -24.32 -27.62
CA ASP A 1028 -9.05 -24.76 -28.02
C ASP A 1028 -9.79 -25.17 -26.75
N PHE A 1029 -10.79 -24.38 -26.37
CA PHE A 1029 -11.59 -24.56 -25.16
C PHE A 1029 -12.97 -23.96 -25.33
N THR A 1030 -14.03 -24.76 -25.19
CA THR A 1030 -15.40 -24.25 -25.21
C THR A 1030 -15.78 -23.74 -23.83
N ASN A 1031 -15.80 -22.42 -23.65
CA ASN A 1031 -16.21 -21.84 -22.37
C ASN A 1031 -17.74 -22.00 -22.17
N PRO A 1032 -18.22 -22.47 -21.00
CA PRO A 1032 -19.66 -22.61 -20.74
C PRO A 1032 -20.42 -21.30 -20.76
N ASN A 1033 -19.75 -20.16 -20.63
CA ASN A 1033 -20.39 -18.86 -20.83
C ASN A 1033 -20.74 -18.60 -22.32
N GLY A 1034 -20.23 -19.41 -23.25
CA GLY A 1034 -20.49 -19.33 -24.70
C GLY A 1034 -19.81 -18.15 -25.40
N ARG A 1035 -18.92 -17.41 -24.74
CA ARG A 1035 -18.35 -16.14 -25.24
C ARG A 1035 -16.99 -16.30 -25.93
N THR A 1036 -16.30 -17.41 -25.69
CA THR A 1036 -14.95 -17.66 -26.20
C THR A 1036 -14.72 -19.14 -26.46
N GLU A 1037 -13.93 -19.42 -27.49
CA GLU A 1037 -13.39 -20.76 -27.81
C GLU A 1037 -11.94 -20.91 -27.32
N ARG A 1038 -11.50 -20.03 -26.41
CA ARG A 1038 -10.15 -19.97 -25.87
C ARG A 1038 -10.13 -19.84 -24.35
N LEU A 1039 -9.04 -20.31 -23.77
CA LEU A 1039 -8.71 -20.09 -22.36
C LEU A 1039 -8.46 -18.62 -22.05
N SER A 1040 -8.65 -18.26 -20.79
CA SER A 1040 -8.32 -16.98 -20.21
C SER A 1040 -6.82 -16.86 -19.89
N ASN A 1041 -6.35 -15.63 -19.62
CA ASN A 1041 -5.07 -15.35 -18.96
C ASN A 1041 -3.82 -15.83 -19.73
N TYR A 1042 -3.74 -15.55 -21.04
CA TYR A 1042 -2.49 -15.66 -21.78
C TYR A 1042 -2.40 -14.66 -22.93
N ILE A 1043 -1.18 -14.22 -23.24
CA ILE A 1043 -0.88 -13.39 -24.42
C ILE A 1043 -0.64 -14.31 -25.63
N PRO A 1044 -1.44 -14.23 -26.71
CA PRO A 1044 -1.28 -15.11 -27.88
C PRO A 1044 0.02 -14.89 -28.63
N ASP A 1045 0.47 -13.64 -28.75
CA ASP A 1045 1.68 -13.27 -29.48
C ASP A 1045 2.46 -12.24 -28.67
N TRP A 1046 3.73 -12.53 -28.41
CA TRP A 1046 4.62 -11.63 -27.67
C TRP A 1046 5.99 -11.56 -28.34
N ILE A 1047 6.50 -10.35 -28.52
CA ILE A 1047 7.84 -10.13 -29.07
C ILE A 1047 8.66 -9.25 -28.14
N TRP A 1048 9.90 -9.68 -27.91
CA TRP A 1048 10.90 -8.97 -27.14
C TRP A 1048 12.18 -8.89 -27.95
N MET A 1049 12.81 -7.72 -27.99
CA MET A 1049 14.10 -7.55 -28.65
C MET A 1049 15.07 -6.82 -27.72
N ASN A 1050 16.34 -7.20 -27.75
CA ASN A 1050 17.37 -6.55 -26.97
C ASN A 1050 18.61 -6.32 -27.82
N PHE A 1051 19.05 -5.07 -27.88
CA PHE A 1051 20.32 -4.68 -28.44
C PHE A 1051 21.27 -4.27 -27.32
N ARG A 1052 22.47 -4.84 -27.29
CA ARG A 1052 23.54 -4.46 -26.35
C ARG A 1052 24.84 -4.28 -27.10
N HIS A 1053 25.55 -3.19 -26.82
CA HIS A 1053 26.90 -2.94 -27.31
C HIS A 1053 27.84 -2.73 -26.13
N ASP A 1054 28.78 -3.66 -25.98
CA ASP A 1054 29.85 -3.57 -25.00
C ASP A 1054 31.05 -2.85 -25.61
N ILE A 1055 31.64 -1.90 -24.88
CA ILE A 1055 32.82 -1.14 -25.33
C ILE A 1055 33.96 -1.38 -24.33
N PRO A 1056 34.70 -2.51 -24.45
CA PRO A 1056 35.67 -2.95 -23.44
C PRO A 1056 36.74 -1.91 -23.11
N LYS A 1057 37.21 -1.15 -24.12
CA LYS A 1057 38.19 -0.06 -23.96
C LYS A 1057 37.80 0.95 -22.88
N TYR A 1058 36.49 1.20 -22.72
CA TYR A 1058 35.96 2.17 -21.77
C TYR A 1058 35.29 1.51 -20.56
N LYS A 1059 35.37 0.17 -20.43
CA LYS A 1059 34.64 -0.60 -19.40
C LYS A 1059 33.16 -0.19 -19.29
N SER A 1060 32.54 0.09 -20.42
CA SER A 1060 31.20 0.67 -20.50
C SER A 1060 30.37 -0.07 -21.54
N SER A 1061 29.06 -0.07 -21.36
CA SER A 1061 28.12 -0.64 -22.32
C SER A 1061 26.83 0.18 -22.35
N TRP A 1062 26.10 0.05 -23.45
CA TRP A 1062 24.77 0.62 -23.57
C TRP A 1062 23.88 -0.36 -24.33
N GLY A 1063 22.58 -0.18 -24.17
CA GLY A 1063 21.63 -1.03 -24.85
C GLY A 1063 20.23 -0.44 -24.91
N VAL A 1064 19.43 -1.07 -25.77
CA VAL A 1064 18.04 -0.73 -26.02
C VAL A 1064 17.24 -2.02 -26.02
N GLU A 1065 16.17 -2.03 -25.25
CA GLU A 1065 15.23 -3.13 -25.13
C GLU A 1065 13.87 -2.67 -25.70
N TYR A 1066 13.27 -3.51 -26.52
CA TYR A 1066 11.97 -3.29 -27.15
C TYR A 1066 10.98 -4.36 -26.69
N TRP A 1067 9.83 -3.90 -26.20
CA TRP A 1067 8.67 -4.71 -25.87
C TRP A 1067 7.60 -4.51 -26.93
N GLY A 1068 7.11 -5.61 -27.51
CA GLY A 1068 5.98 -5.59 -28.42
C GLY A 1068 4.70 -5.08 -27.76
N ASP A 1069 3.73 -4.75 -28.60
CA ASP A 1069 2.35 -4.63 -28.16
C ASP A 1069 1.78 -6.00 -27.78
N TYR A 1070 0.77 -6.01 -26.92
CA TYR A 1070 0.08 -7.24 -26.50
C TYR A 1070 -1.39 -6.99 -26.29
N THR A 1071 -2.17 -8.06 -26.30
CA THR A 1071 -3.55 -8.10 -25.84
C THR A 1071 -3.74 -9.36 -25.02
N GLU A 1072 -4.11 -9.17 -23.75
CA GLU A 1072 -4.32 -10.23 -22.79
C GLU A 1072 -5.81 -10.28 -22.39
N PRO A 1073 -6.52 -11.36 -22.73
CA PRO A 1073 -7.92 -11.52 -22.40
C PRO A 1073 -8.10 -12.21 -21.04
N PHE A 1074 -9.05 -11.69 -20.26
CA PHE A 1074 -9.57 -12.29 -19.04
C PHE A 1074 -11.07 -12.47 -19.14
N TYR A 1075 -11.55 -13.70 -19.00
CA TYR A 1075 -12.98 -14.02 -19.05
C TYR A 1075 -13.51 -14.28 -17.64
N PHE A 1076 -14.41 -13.41 -17.17
CA PHE A 1076 -15.13 -13.55 -15.91
C PHE A 1076 -16.58 -13.99 -16.15
N ALA A 1077 -17.28 -14.36 -15.08
CA ALA A 1077 -18.68 -14.81 -15.12
C ALA A 1077 -19.60 -13.85 -15.91
N HIS A 1078 -19.55 -12.56 -15.58
CA HIS A 1078 -20.43 -11.53 -16.14
C HIS A 1078 -19.66 -10.43 -16.90
N GLU A 1079 -18.38 -10.67 -17.19
CA GLU A 1079 -17.49 -9.66 -17.78
C GLU A 1079 -16.42 -10.29 -18.66
N THR A 1080 -15.97 -9.60 -19.71
CA THR A 1080 -14.71 -9.87 -20.41
C THR A 1080 -13.81 -8.65 -20.27
N LEU A 1081 -12.60 -8.83 -19.76
CA LEU A 1081 -11.59 -7.79 -19.65
C LEU A 1081 -10.48 -8.06 -20.67
N LEU A 1082 -10.22 -7.11 -21.56
CA LEU A 1082 -9.05 -7.09 -22.43
C LEU A 1082 -8.06 -6.07 -21.91
N VAL A 1083 -6.82 -6.48 -21.66
CA VAL A 1083 -5.71 -5.59 -21.29
C VAL A 1083 -4.75 -5.50 -22.46
N GLN A 1084 -4.53 -4.31 -22.99
CA GLN A 1084 -3.66 -4.08 -24.14
C GLN A 1084 -2.54 -3.14 -23.75
N GLY A 1085 -1.30 -3.47 -24.11
CA GLY A 1085 -0.16 -2.57 -23.95
C GLY A 1085 0.43 -2.17 -25.29
N ASN A 1086 0.90 -0.94 -25.39
CA ASN A 1086 1.59 -0.47 -26.59
C ASN A 1086 3.02 -1.03 -26.70
N LYS A 1087 3.60 -0.84 -27.88
CA LYS A 1087 5.03 -1.02 -28.14
C LYS A 1087 5.82 -0.08 -27.24
N ARG A 1088 6.82 -0.59 -26.54
CA ARG A 1088 7.57 0.18 -25.53
C ARG A 1088 9.08 -0.01 -25.72
N VAL A 1089 9.83 1.03 -25.39
CA VAL A 1089 11.30 1.05 -25.49
C VAL A 1089 11.89 1.42 -24.14
N LYS A 1090 12.96 0.71 -23.78
CA LYS A 1090 13.79 0.97 -22.62
C LYS A 1090 15.23 1.14 -23.07
N GLY A 1091 15.94 2.09 -22.46
CA GLY A 1091 17.36 2.35 -22.74
C GLY A 1091 18.19 2.28 -21.48
N PHE A 1092 19.44 1.86 -21.60
CA PHE A 1092 20.40 1.94 -20.49
C PHE A 1092 21.82 2.29 -20.96
N ILE A 1093 22.58 2.88 -20.05
CA ILE A 1093 24.02 3.06 -20.15
C ILE A 1093 24.62 2.60 -18.81
N GLU A 1094 25.66 1.78 -18.85
CA GLU A 1094 26.37 1.31 -17.64
C GLU A 1094 27.88 1.41 -17.81
N SER A 1095 28.58 1.59 -16.68
CA SER A 1095 30.04 1.71 -16.64
C SER A 1095 30.62 1.12 -15.36
N SER A 1096 31.76 0.43 -15.52
CA SER A 1096 32.60 -0.12 -14.44
C SER A 1096 34.01 0.47 -14.52
N LEU A 1097 34.12 1.74 -14.94
CA LEU A 1097 35.39 2.45 -15.07
C LEU A 1097 36.16 2.52 -13.73
N ILE A 1098 35.43 2.74 -12.64
CA ILE A 1098 35.97 2.80 -11.28
C ILE A 1098 36.07 1.38 -10.74
N ASN A 1099 37.25 1.02 -10.22
CA ASN A 1099 37.43 -0.32 -9.64
C ASN A 1099 36.40 -0.57 -8.54
N ASN A 1100 35.82 -1.77 -8.54
CA ASN A 1100 34.81 -2.22 -7.58
C ASN A 1100 33.48 -1.46 -7.59
N ILE A 1101 33.29 -0.46 -8.47
CA ILE A 1101 32.04 0.29 -8.60
C ILE A 1101 31.48 0.09 -10.00
N LYS A 1102 30.21 -0.35 -10.07
CA LYS A 1102 29.40 -0.32 -11.29
C LYS A 1102 28.34 0.76 -11.13
N MET A 1103 28.12 1.56 -12.17
CA MET A 1103 27.02 2.52 -12.25
C MET A 1103 26.18 2.21 -13.48
N ARG A 1104 24.85 2.33 -13.37
CA ARG A 1104 23.91 2.20 -14.48
C ARG A 1104 22.84 3.27 -14.40
N PHE A 1105 22.63 3.94 -15.53
CA PHE A 1105 21.48 4.81 -15.76
C PHE A 1105 20.53 4.12 -16.73
N GLU A 1106 19.25 4.11 -16.41
CA GLU A 1106 18.20 3.42 -17.16
C GLU A 1106 16.97 4.33 -17.31
N VAL A 1107 16.34 4.28 -18.48
CA VAL A 1107 15.07 4.96 -18.77
C VAL A 1107 14.08 3.91 -19.26
N THR A 1108 13.02 3.69 -18.49
CA THR A 1108 11.89 2.84 -18.88
C THR A 1108 10.82 3.70 -19.59
N HIS A 1109 10.00 3.10 -20.44
CA HIS A 1109 8.91 3.79 -21.14
C HIS A 1109 9.37 5.04 -21.92
N MET A 1110 10.50 4.95 -22.64
CA MET A 1110 11.08 6.08 -23.39
C MET A 1110 10.10 6.74 -24.37
N ASN A 1111 9.13 5.97 -24.87
CA ASN A 1111 8.08 6.41 -25.80
C ASN A 1111 6.68 6.48 -25.16
N THR A 1112 6.61 6.64 -23.83
CA THR A 1112 5.39 6.59 -22.99
C THR A 1112 4.68 5.24 -23.05
N GLY A 1113 4.50 4.60 -21.89
CA GLY A 1113 3.68 3.40 -21.76
C GLY A 1113 2.21 3.76 -21.83
N ARG A 1114 1.47 3.11 -22.74
CA ARG A 1114 0.01 3.24 -22.83
C ARG A 1114 -0.61 1.87 -22.69
N PHE A 1115 -1.57 1.76 -21.76
CA PHE A 1115 -2.26 0.52 -21.45
C PHE A 1115 -3.77 0.75 -21.56
N ILE A 1116 -4.42 0.07 -22.47
CA ILE A 1116 -5.86 0.18 -22.67
C ILE A 1116 -6.51 -1.03 -22.02
N ARG A 1117 -7.46 -0.78 -21.10
CA ARG A 1117 -8.32 -1.83 -20.56
C ARG A 1117 -9.71 -1.66 -21.13
N THR A 1118 -10.26 -2.72 -21.70
CA THR A 1118 -11.64 -2.75 -22.19
C THR A 1118 -12.39 -3.82 -21.42
N ARG A 1119 -13.37 -3.43 -20.62
CA ARG A 1119 -14.27 -4.33 -19.90
C ARG A 1119 -15.60 -4.36 -20.63
N THR A 1120 -16.05 -5.54 -21.01
CA THR A 1120 -17.36 -5.79 -21.61
C THR A 1120 -18.24 -6.46 -20.57
N PHE A 1121 -19.39 -5.87 -20.27
CA PHE A 1121 -20.34 -6.43 -19.30
C PHE A 1121 -21.46 -7.21 -19.99
N TYR A 1122 -21.93 -8.26 -19.33
CA TYR A 1122 -22.96 -9.16 -19.84
C TYR A 1122 -24.07 -9.38 -18.82
N GLN A 1123 -25.32 -9.35 -19.30
CA GLN A 1123 -26.53 -9.69 -18.54
C GLN A 1123 -27.36 -10.66 -19.38
N ASP A 1124 -27.79 -11.78 -18.80
CA ASP A 1124 -28.53 -12.85 -19.49
C ASP A 1124 -27.84 -13.38 -20.77
N GLY A 1125 -26.50 -13.37 -20.78
CA GLY A 1125 -25.69 -13.77 -21.94
C GLY A 1125 -25.61 -12.73 -23.06
N LEU A 1126 -26.35 -11.62 -22.96
CA LEU A 1126 -26.29 -10.50 -23.88
C LEU A 1126 -25.35 -9.41 -23.36
N GLN A 1127 -24.69 -8.73 -24.27
CA GLN A 1127 -23.84 -7.58 -23.94
C GLN A 1127 -24.71 -6.43 -23.40
N SER A 1128 -24.36 -5.91 -22.23
CA SER A 1128 -25.09 -4.79 -21.59
C SER A 1128 -24.37 -3.44 -21.73
N GLY A 1129 -23.05 -3.45 -21.92
CA GLY A 1129 -22.24 -2.24 -22.14
C GLY A 1129 -20.73 -2.51 -22.08
N HIS A 1130 -19.93 -1.45 -22.25
CA HIS A 1130 -18.46 -1.53 -22.16
C HIS A 1130 -17.84 -0.35 -21.41
N GLU A 1131 -16.77 -0.60 -20.67
CA GLU A 1131 -15.88 0.39 -20.07
C GLU A 1131 -14.52 0.35 -20.77
N ILE A 1132 -14.00 1.50 -21.20
CA ILE A 1132 -12.65 1.63 -21.76
C ILE A 1132 -11.83 2.57 -20.89
N ALA A 1133 -10.80 2.05 -20.22
CA ALA A 1133 -9.82 2.82 -19.46
C ALA A 1133 -8.51 2.95 -20.23
N ASP A 1134 -8.19 4.16 -20.66
CA ASP A 1134 -6.94 4.51 -21.34
C ASP A 1134 -5.92 5.01 -20.33
N ARG A 1135 -4.98 4.14 -19.94
CA ARG A 1135 -3.99 4.39 -18.89
C ARG A 1135 -2.66 4.80 -19.49
N THR A 1136 -2.00 5.77 -18.85
CA THR A 1136 -0.68 6.25 -19.29
C THR A 1136 0.35 6.20 -18.16
N HIS A 1137 1.55 5.72 -18.49
CA HIS A 1137 2.75 5.74 -17.66
C HIS A 1137 3.84 6.51 -18.40
N LYS A 1138 4.36 7.57 -17.78
CA LYS A 1138 5.46 8.34 -18.37
C LYS A 1138 6.82 7.66 -18.12
N ALA A 1139 7.88 8.26 -18.63
CA ALA A 1139 9.22 7.71 -18.50
C ALA A 1139 9.69 7.73 -17.04
N GLU A 1140 10.31 6.64 -16.59
CA GLU A 1140 10.92 6.55 -15.25
C GLU A 1140 12.43 6.51 -15.41
N TYR A 1141 13.12 7.20 -14.50
CA TYR A 1141 14.57 7.34 -14.54
C TYR A 1141 15.18 6.62 -13.36
N ARG A 1142 16.14 5.74 -13.62
CA ARG A 1142 16.74 4.90 -12.60
C ARG A 1142 18.25 5.03 -12.63
N LEU A 1143 18.83 5.34 -11.47
CA LEU A 1143 20.26 5.31 -11.24
C LEU A 1143 20.58 4.22 -10.23
N SER A 1144 21.38 3.25 -10.63
CA SER A 1144 21.84 2.16 -9.77
C SER A 1144 23.37 2.20 -9.65
N VAL A 1145 23.86 1.98 -8.43
CA VAL A 1145 25.27 1.91 -8.09
C VAL A 1145 25.52 0.62 -7.30
N TRP A 1146 26.47 -0.19 -7.75
CA TRP A 1146 26.90 -1.39 -7.04
C TRP A 1146 28.35 -1.21 -6.60
N TYR A 1147 28.63 -1.39 -5.32
CA TYR A 1147 29.95 -1.48 -4.74
C TYR A 1147 30.27 -2.92 -4.36
N ARG A 1148 31.44 -3.42 -4.75
CA ARG A 1148 31.89 -4.80 -4.52
C ARG A 1148 33.11 -4.80 -3.60
N PHE A 1149 33.22 -5.75 -2.69
CA PHE A 1149 34.37 -5.85 -1.78
C PHE A 1149 34.78 -7.29 -1.48
#